data_AF-A0AAE1L841-F1
#
_entry.id   AF-A0AAE1L841-F1
#
_cell.length_a   1.000
_cell.length_b   1.000
_cell.length_c   1.000
_cell.angle_alpha   90.00
_cell.angle_beta   90.00
_cell.angle_gamma   90.00
#
_symmetry.space_group_name_H-M   'P 1'
#
loop_
_entity.id
_entity.type
_entity.pdbx_description
1 polymer ?
#
loop_
_entity_poly.entity_id
_entity_poly.type
_entity_poly.pdbx_seq_one_letter_code
_entity_poly.pdbx_strand_id
1 'polypeptide(L)'
;LKIKSGKRTLLCILVDISTPESLSLFPVSINSSPSPEVEAGSCVIESDATLTVDESISSVDILYCDAENVSNFTYPCNTDNINIAECSLIEDDSNTDKSIINADKYLYVLDDAEEFELFCFLASAEEEDWSENLSPAGTSAFVSNLDFFEELLIFKTLFLMDTRPSQRLHLMCTQCAVPTFLDSAASLNNHYLKSHPHLVSYTCGKCKKSFMHKTSLIRHIREAHIDHEDSDNDDDEEVDHGHVVIPQQDGNESFDSNGEDNAHQANNPDGGNNAEQITDEAAAPFDLKAEAALFLMKLRSAGNITHASVRLIQTYVEELLKNILHHVEEKTSDFLKECAVPPEQSAPFLTGDTFNLGNPFEGLESIEEQLNYFCDKFGMVIPEEMYLGSYRIENRYDREKRVFIPKQVSETFQFVSAIETLKFIVRNSYLRKLIESEQPSTDGVYRNYKDGTDFKTNPFLQRFPNAIRIVIYTDDLEISNPLGSKDCIHKLGAFYICVQNLPPEESSQLASVFLLALSYAEDLKVEGNFAKILKCFVDELKILMSDEGVVVDVPEGGTYTIRACLVCLCADSSAAHALLGFMSPSAKKFCRLCMLSLDDLKEDSAAIGQLRTSALHQQQVAQVEARTVQGKTFGILERSCLEGSMRVPEDSALDAFHDLVGVIQMDIKLALYEFTCVRKLFTVPVFNNSVNMFNYGTPDRKNKPSANFLKRKLCDNGHSLRQSGSQTFCLLRIFPFLISGVQSNDPYMKLIHLLQDIVQIIFSFKLREIDISRLEYLVTEHNNLFHQLFVRPEAPEQEQVMLEEEQEGNVDDPLEGGDEEIDDDVEEEDSEDGAQTIRRRLQSKKLKKGINKMHHLVHYGQQMREKGPMIRLWCAKFEGRHRIFRKHSGVQNNFKNPPKTMARMFQLATLGSTRSKTKSRQTQVHLSGATTGLVRHNAYRDIMLLKGLQDEDEVKLAQSVEVCGLVYQSGLFVALTGGTEWQPTFGLITDIIVLKKDGEWSKIVLVVIRCQNQGRSAMYNCFSVSDDFTAPVSLVDREDLLHHRPIAPWTATQPSQPAGLHLYPRELLF
;
A
#
# COMPACT_ATOMS: atom_id res chain seq x y z
N LEU A 1 27.71 -38.57 17.73
CA LEU A 1 26.71 -39.66 17.55
C LEU A 1 26.39 -39.84 16.06
N LYS A 2 25.96 -41.02 15.60
CA LYS A 2 25.58 -41.28 14.20
C LYS A 2 24.09 -41.58 14.10
N ILE A 3 23.32 -40.64 13.54
CA ILE A 3 21.90 -40.85 13.18
C ILE A 3 21.82 -40.88 11.65
N LYS A 4 21.05 -41.82 11.09
CA LYS A 4 20.81 -41.94 9.65
C LYS A 4 19.38 -41.51 9.31
N SER A 5 19.26 -40.43 8.54
CA SER A 5 18.12 -40.16 7.66
C SER A 5 18.65 -39.75 6.28
N GLY A 6 17.78 -39.67 5.27
CA GLY A 6 18.11 -39.72 3.84
C GLY A 6 19.22 -38.77 3.31
N LYS A 7 20.08 -39.33 2.45
CA LYS A 7 20.89 -38.66 1.39
C LYS A 7 21.82 -37.48 1.73
N ARG A 8 22.10 -37.14 2.99
CA ARG A 8 23.27 -36.31 3.35
C ARG A 8 24.05 -36.90 4.52
N THR A 9 25.38 -36.75 4.49
CA THR A 9 26.27 -37.13 5.60
C THR A 9 26.88 -35.84 6.14
N LEU A 10 26.57 -35.47 7.39
CA LEU A 10 27.27 -34.40 8.09
C LEU A 10 28.51 -34.97 8.80
N LEU A 11 29.64 -34.28 8.69
CA LEU A 11 30.86 -34.57 9.43
C LEU A 11 31.04 -33.49 10.51
N CYS A 12 30.52 -33.74 11.71
CA CYS A 12 30.82 -32.87 12.86
C CYS A 12 32.22 -33.18 13.39
N ILE A 13 33.14 -32.22 13.26
CA ILE A 13 34.37 -32.19 14.05
C ILE A 13 34.01 -31.58 15.39
N LEU A 14 34.09 -32.37 16.46
CA LEU A 14 34.01 -31.87 17.83
C LEU A 14 35.37 -31.25 18.17
N VAL A 15 35.39 -29.93 18.37
CA VAL A 15 36.50 -29.23 19.03
C VAL A 15 36.06 -28.96 20.45
N ASP A 16 36.60 -29.73 21.38
CA ASP A 16 36.48 -29.48 22.82
C ASP A 16 37.38 -28.29 23.18
N ILE A 17 36.82 -27.27 23.83
CA ILE A 17 37.56 -26.09 24.30
C ILE A 17 37.26 -25.93 25.78
N SER A 18 37.92 -26.76 26.58
CA SER A 18 37.87 -26.72 28.04
C SER A 18 39.20 -26.18 28.61
N THR A 19 39.09 -25.03 29.29
CA THR A 19 40.11 -24.34 30.11
C THR A 19 41.24 -23.55 29.40
N PRO A 20 41.80 -22.50 30.05
CA PRO A 20 42.56 -21.45 29.38
C PRO A 20 44.09 -21.53 29.56
N GLU A 21 44.77 -20.55 28.94
CA GLU A 21 46.21 -20.22 29.04
C GLU A 21 47.21 -20.98 28.14
N SER A 22 47.98 -20.17 27.40
CA SER A 22 49.31 -20.47 26.83
C SER A 22 49.44 -21.58 25.77
N LEU A 23 49.38 -21.17 24.49
CA LEU A 23 50.33 -21.67 23.49
C LEU A 23 50.73 -20.56 22.51
N SER A 24 51.76 -19.83 22.90
CA SER A 24 52.41 -18.78 22.10
C SER A 24 53.34 -19.37 21.05
N LEU A 25 53.18 -18.99 19.79
CA LEU A 25 54.24 -19.09 18.76
C LEU A 25 54.30 -17.81 17.92
N PHE A 26 54.99 -16.81 18.48
CA PHE A 26 55.68 -15.74 17.74
C PHE A 26 57.20 -16.07 17.73
N PRO A 27 58.05 -15.36 16.98
CA PRO A 27 58.03 -15.21 15.52
C PRO A 27 59.42 -15.53 14.92
N VAL A 28 59.56 -15.63 13.60
CA VAL A 28 60.86 -15.45 12.94
C VAL A 28 60.73 -14.44 11.80
N SER A 29 61.38 -13.30 12.00
CA SER A 29 61.55 -12.21 11.04
C SER A 29 62.66 -12.49 10.04
N ILE A 30 62.57 -11.93 8.82
CA ILE A 30 63.71 -11.24 8.21
C ILE A 30 63.22 -9.94 7.57
N ASN A 31 63.86 -8.84 7.94
CA ASN A 31 63.71 -7.52 7.32
C ASN A 31 65.13 -6.96 7.14
N SER A 32 65.63 -6.81 5.91
CA SER A 32 66.86 -6.06 5.61
C SER A 32 67.14 -5.92 4.10
N SER A 33 67.26 -4.68 3.62
CA SER A 33 68.13 -4.31 2.50
C SER A 33 69.53 -3.94 3.04
N PRO A 34 70.62 -4.05 2.24
CA PRO A 34 71.05 -2.92 1.39
C PRO A 34 71.80 -3.31 0.07
N SER A 35 72.22 -2.28 -0.68
CA SER A 35 73.07 -2.22 -1.90
C SER A 35 74.59 -2.46 -1.59
N PRO A 36 75.60 -2.39 -2.53
CA PRO A 36 75.63 -1.76 -3.88
C PRO A 36 76.52 -2.38 -5.03
N GLU A 37 76.49 -1.73 -6.22
CA GLU A 37 77.57 -1.66 -7.27
C GLU A 37 77.93 -2.94 -8.09
N VAL A 38 78.57 -2.94 -9.30
CA VAL A 38 79.17 -1.93 -10.23
C VAL A 38 79.02 -2.36 -11.73
N GLU A 39 79.03 -1.37 -12.65
CA GLU A 39 79.27 -1.32 -14.13
C GLU A 39 79.04 -2.46 -15.17
N ALA A 40 78.20 -2.12 -16.17
CA ALA A 40 78.40 -2.18 -17.65
C ALA A 40 78.80 -3.48 -18.42
N GLY A 41 78.00 -3.82 -19.46
CA GLY A 41 78.42 -4.77 -20.51
C GLY A 41 77.37 -5.11 -21.58
N SER A 42 77.68 -4.84 -22.84
CA SER A 42 76.93 -5.06 -24.09
C SER A 42 76.21 -6.41 -24.34
N CYS A 43 75.08 -6.30 -25.08
CA CYS A 43 74.54 -7.22 -26.09
C CYS A 43 75.52 -8.26 -26.69
N VAL A 44 75.09 -9.54 -26.82
CA VAL A 44 75.33 -10.49 -27.94
C VAL A 44 74.39 -11.73 -27.77
N ILE A 45 73.40 -11.83 -28.67
CA ILE A 45 73.08 -12.94 -29.61
C ILE A 45 73.19 -14.43 -29.17
N GLU A 46 72.03 -15.10 -29.26
CA GLU A 46 71.71 -16.49 -29.69
C GLU A 46 72.43 -17.76 -29.17
N SER A 47 71.63 -18.84 -29.14
CA SER A 47 72.01 -20.27 -29.20
C SER A 47 72.72 -20.87 -27.96
N ASP A 48 72.56 -22.16 -27.63
CA ASP A 48 72.06 -23.29 -28.42
C ASP A 48 71.21 -24.27 -27.60
N ALA A 49 70.44 -25.13 -28.28
CA ALA A 49 69.67 -26.21 -27.66
C ALA A 49 70.40 -27.57 -27.81
N THR A 50 70.20 -28.52 -26.88
CA THR A 50 69.92 -29.95 -27.21
C THR A 50 69.64 -30.85 -25.99
N LEU A 51 68.51 -31.57 -26.06
CA LEU A 51 68.30 -32.99 -25.71
C LEU A 51 68.87 -33.57 -24.39
N THR A 52 68.00 -33.86 -23.41
CA THR A 52 67.47 -35.21 -23.08
C THR A 52 66.83 -35.25 -21.67
N VAL A 53 65.62 -35.81 -21.55
CA VAL A 53 65.17 -36.86 -20.59
C VAL A 53 63.76 -37.26 -21.07
N ASP A 54 63.43 -38.55 -21.00
CA ASP A 54 62.16 -39.11 -21.47
C ASP A 54 61.36 -39.82 -20.34
N GLU A 55 60.04 -39.92 -20.55
CA GLU A 55 59.02 -40.74 -19.87
C GLU A 55 58.99 -40.88 -18.33
N SER A 56 57.96 -40.29 -17.69
CA SER A 56 56.72 -41.06 -17.37
C SER A 56 55.56 -40.19 -16.80
N ILE A 57 54.45 -40.08 -17.56
CA ILE A 57 53.01 -40.23 -17.20
C ILE A 57 52.51 -39.65 -15.83
N SER A 58 51.44 -38.84 -15.69
CA SER A 58 50.22 -38.63 -16.51
C SER A 58 49.63 -37.20 -16.45
N SER A 59 48.94 -36.82 -17.53
CA SER A 59 48.06 -35.64 -17.78
C SER A 59 46.89 -35.46 -16.78
N VAL A 60 46.11 -34.36 -16.72
CA VAL A 60 45.61 -33.43 -17.78
C VAL A 60 45.39 -32.01 -17.24
N ASP A 61 45.60 -31.01 -18.09
CA ASP A 61 45.03 -29.64 -18.04
C ASP A 61 45.08 -29.07 -19.49
N ILE A 62 44.35 -28.05 -19.99
CA ILE A 62 43.37 -27.08 -19.43
C ILE A 62 42.31 -26.79 -20.54
N LEU A 63 41.08 -26.33 -20.22
CA LEU A 63 40.38 -25.16 -20.82
C LEU A 63 38.82 -25.12 -20.72
N TYR A 64 38.31 -23.89 -20.78
CA TYR A 64 36.91 -23.42 -20.81
C TYR A 64 36.06 -23.98 -21.97
N CYS A 65 34.73 -24.16 -21.79
CA CYS A 65 33.69 -23.37 -22.49
C CYS A 65 32.24 -23.71 -22.07
N ASP A 66 31.33 -22.90 -22.61
CA ASP A 66 29.89 -22.73 -22.45
C ASP A 66 28.94 -23.94 -22.49
N ALA A 67 27.68 -23.67 -22.15
CA ALA A 67 26.57 -24.61 -22.19
C ALA A 67 25.78 -24.52 -23.51
N GLU A 68 25.90 -25.55 -24.36
CA GLU A 68 24.90 -25.86 -25.40
C GLU A 68 24.61 -27.37 -25.52
N ASN A 69 23.32 -27.66 -25.68
CA ASN A 69 22.73 -28.76 -26.46
C ASN A 69 23.01 -30.28 -26.17
N VAL A 70 21.93 -30.92 -25.73
CA VAL A 70 21.28 -32.07 -26.42
C VAL A 70 21.85 -33.51 -26.26
N SER A 71 21.20 -34.23 -25.33
CA SER A 71 20.58 -35.58 -25.52
C SER A 71 21.37 -36.90 -25.36
N ASN A 72 20.57 -37.94 -25.09
CA ASN A 72 20.80 -39.39 -25.27
C ASN A 72 21.70 -40.11 -24.24
N PHE A 73 21.39 -41.32 -23.73
CA PHE A 73 20.32 -42.30 -24.05
C PHE A 73 20.03 -43.29 -22.88
N THR A 74 18.76 -43.70 -22.75
CA THR A 74 18.20 -45.02 -22.33
C THR A 74 18.58 -45.80 -21.04
N TYR A 75 17.53 -46.43 -20.47
CA TYR A 75 17.49 -47.48 -19.43
C TYR A 75 18.27 -48.78 -19.81
N PRO A 76 18.54 -49.66 -18.82
CA PRO A 76 17.66 -50.84 -18.69
C PRO A 76 17.18 -51.15 -17.25
N CYS A 77 16.02 -51.77 -17.16
CA CYS A 77 15.54 -52.47 -15.96
C CYS A 77 15.77 -53.98 -16.15
N ASN A 78 16.29 -54.68 -15.14
CA ASN A 78 15.66 -55.92 -14.70
C ASN A 78 16.10 -56.42 -13.32
N THR A 79 15.14 -57.08 -12.69
CA THR A 79 15.11 -57.79 -11.40
C THR A 79 15.96 -59.06 -11.37
N ASP A 80 16.19 -59.61 -10.18
CA ASP A 80 15.74 -61.01 -9.92
C ASP A 80 15.64 -61.42 -8.43
N ASN A 81 14.66 -62.30 -8.16
CA ASN A 81 14.38 -63.09 -6.94
C ASN A 81 13.89 -62.33 -5.67
N ILE A 82 12.69 -62.59 -5.11
CA ILE A 82 12.13 -63.90 -4.71
C ILE A 82 10.57 -63.92 -4.74
N ASN A 83 10.04 -65.02 -5.31
CA ASN A 83 8.72 -65.69 -5.21
C ASN A 83 7.41 -65.01 -4.71
N ILE A 84 6.35 -65.35 -5.45
CA ILE A 84 4.93 -65.27 -5.11
C ILE A 84 4.36 -66.70 -4.96
N ALA A 85 3.50 -66.93 -3.98
CA ALA A 85 2.45 -67.97 -3.94
C ALA A 85 1.40 -67.50 -2.91
N GLU A 86 0.18 -67.08 -3.33
CA GLU A 86 -1.00 -67.91 -3.62
C GLU A 86 -1.68 -68.53 -2.37
N CYS A 87 -3.01 -68.70 -2.27
CA CYS A 87 -4.18 -68.05 -2.87
C CYS A 87 -5.44 -68.73 -2.27
N SER A 88 -6.48 -68.02 -1.81
CA SER A 88 -7.87 -68.56 -1.73
C SER A 88 -8.90 -67.55 -1.23
N LEU A 89 -9.96 -67.35 -2.02
CA LEU A 89 -11.26 -66.87 -1.54
C LEU A 89 -11.99 -68.01 -0.81
N ILE A 90 -12.77 -67.68 0.22
CA ILE A 90 -13.92 -68.47 0.67
C ILE A 90 -15.07 -67.49 0.88
N GLU A 91 -16.17 -67.71 0.18
CA GLU A 91 -17.48 -67.13 0.48
C GLU A 91 -18.15 -68.02 1.55
N ASP A 92 -18.80 -67.42 2.56
CA ASP A 92 -20.15 -67.83 2.97
C ASP A 92 -20.78 -66.90 4.03
N ASP A 93 -22.06 -66.65 3.79
CA ASP A 93 -23.14 -66.14 4.66
C ASP A 93 -22.90 -65.83 6.15
N SER A 94 -23.30 -64.62 6.58
CA SER A 94 -24.60 -64.38 7.25
C SER A 94 -24.63 -63.13 8.16
N ASN A 95 -25.33 -62.10 7.66
CA ASN A 95 -26.36 -61.33 8.38
C ASN A 95 -26.18 -61.05 9.90
N THR A 96 -25.68 -59.86 10.26
CA THR A 96 -26.16 -59.10 11.45
C THR A 96 -25.83 -57.61 11.34
N ASP A 97 -26.60 -56.78 12.05
CA ASP A 97 -26.82 -55.36 11.74
C ASP A 97 -26.05 -54.40 12.70
N LYS A 98 -25.71 -53.20 12.19
CA LYS A 98 -25.24 -51.98 12.91
C LYS A 98 -23.96 -52.04 13.80
N SER A 99 -22.93 -51.26 13.42
CA SER A 99 -22.63 -49.97 14.10
C SER A 99 -21.43 -49.21 13.48
N ILE A 100 -21.38 -47.91 13.76
CA ILE A 100 -20.43 -46.90 13.26
C ILE A 100 -19.02 -47.09 13.85
N ILE A 101 -17.98 -47.02 13.01
CA ILE A 101 -16.70 -46.30 13.25
C ILE A 101 -16.13 -45.97 11.87
N ASN A 102 -15.83 -44.69 11.60
CA ASN A 102 -15.12 -44.26 10.40
C ASN A 102 -13.78 -43.66 10.84
N ALA A 103 -12.67 -44.34 10.52
CA ALA A 103 -11.34 -44.03 11.05
C ALA A 103 -10.40 -43.50 9.96
N ASP A 104 -10.62 -42.26 9.54
CA ASP A 104 -9.69 -41.56 8.63
C ASP A 104 -8.43 -41.13 9.38
N LYS A 105 -7.37 -41.95 9.29
CA LYS A 105 -6.01 -41.58 9.69
C LYS A 105 -5.38 -40.70 8.61
N TYR A 106 -5.23 -39.41 8.88
CA TYR A 106 -4.34 -38.54 8.10
C TYR A 106 -2.95 -38.49 8.76
N LEU A 107 -1.92 -38.83 7.98
CA LEU A 107 -0.53 -38.81 8.42
C LEU A 107 0.04 -37.40 8.22
N TYR A 108 0.31 -36.68 9.31
CA TYR A 108 1.03 -35.41 9.28
C TYR A 108 2.53 -35.69 9.24
N VAL A 109 3.23 -35.12 8.26
CA VAL A 109 4.70 -34.98 8.29
C VAL A 109 4.97 -33.55 8.75
N LEU A 110 5.36 -33.41 10.01
CA LEU A 110 5.90 -32.17 10.57
C LEU A 110 7.41 -32.20 10.36
N ASP A 111 7.93 -31.36 9.47
CA ASP A 111 9.35 -31.03 9.41
C ASP A 111 9.61 -29.83 10.35
N ASP A 112 9.54 -30.08 11.66
CA ASP A 112 9.88 -29.12 12.72
C ASP A 112 11.02 -29.69 13.56
N ALA A 113 12.23 -29.15 13.38
CA ALA A 113 13.42 -29.54 14.15
C ALA A 113 14.45 -28.39 14.33
N GLU A 114 14.01 -27.13 14.32
CA GLU A 114 14.86 -25.95 14.61
C GLU A 114 14.11 -24.87 15.43
N GLU A 115 13.44 -25.23 16.54
CA GLU A 115 12.94 -24.21 17.49
C GLU A 115 12.87 -24.67 18.97
N PHE A 116 13.73 -25.62 19.40
CA PHE A 116 13.76 -26.14 20.78
C PHE A 116 15.13 -26.12 21.47
N GLU A 117 16.13 -25.40 20.95
CA GLU A 117 17.52 -25.41 21.47
C GLU A 117 18.02 -24.04 22.00
N LEU A 118 17.13 -23.12 22.36
CA LEU A 118 17.52 -21.82 22.96
C LEU A 118 16.71 -21.40 24.20
N PHE A 119 16.35 -22.35 25.08
CA PHE A 119 15.73 -22.03 26.37
C PHE A 119 16.18 -22.91 27.56
N CYS A 120 17.40 -23.46 27.50
CA CYS A 120 17.99 -24.25 28.62
C CYS A 120 19.42 -23.82 29.00
N PHE A 121 19.88 -22.62 28.62
CA PHE A 121 21.26 -22.16 28.89
C PHE A 121 21.39 -21.16 30.06
N LEU A 122 20.37 -21.06 30.94
CA LEU A 122 20.42 -20.25 32.17
C LEU A 122 20.12 -21.06 33.45
N ALA A 123 20.03 -22.39 33.36
CA ALA A 123 19.76 -23.29 34.49
C ALA A 123 20.95 -24.21 34.85
N SER A 124 22.17 -23.83 34.47
CA SER A 124 23.39 -24.60 34.74
C SER A 124 24.62 -23.68 34.83
N ALA A 125 24.63 -22.84 35.87
CA ALA A 125 25.86 -22.31 36.45
C ALA A 125 25.99 -22.96 37.84
N GLU A 126 27.09 -23.65 38.08
CA GLU A 126 27.33 -24.38 39.33
C GLU A 126 27.58 -23.43 40.51
N GLU A 127 27.34 -23.94 41.72
CA GLU A 127 27.56 -23.23 42.99
C GLU A 127 29.05 -22.96 43.22
N GLU A 128 29.49 -21.70 43.29
CA GLU A 128 30.69 -21.32 44.06
C GLU A 128 30.73 -19.81 44.42
N ASP A 129 31.00 -19.53 45.71
CA ASP A 129 31.43 -18.26 46.34
C ASP A 129 30.77 -16.91 45.95
N TRP A 130 29.55 -16.66 46.45
CA TRP A 130 29.08 -15.30 46.81
C TRP A 130 28.36 -15.25 48.17
N SER A 131 28.95 -15.85 49.21
CA SER A 131 28.49 -15.67 50.59
C SER A 131 29.38 -14.70 51.37
N GLU A 132 29.18 -13.38 51.19
CA GLU A 132 29.42 -12.37 52.24
C GLU A 132 28.90 -10.97 51.81
N ASN A 133 28.17 -10.29 52.71
CA ASN A 133 27.73 -8.88 52.63
C ASN A 133 26.47 -8.51 51.80
N LEU A 134 25.38 -9.29 51.88
CA LEU A 134 24.02 -8.75 51.66
C LEU A 134 23.11 -9.08 52.86
N SER A 135 22.30 -8.09 53.27
CA SER A 135 21.40 -8.24 54.43
C SER A 135 20.15 -9.05 54.09
N PRO A 136 19.49 -9.72 55.06
CA PRO A 136 18.35 -10.62 54.80
C PRO A 136 17.12 -9.97 54.13
N ALA A 137 17.04 -8.63 54.08
CA ALA A 137 15.95 -7.90 53.45
C ALA A 137 16.09 -7.73 51.92
N GLY A 138 17.26 -8.02 51.33
CA GLY A 138 17.49 -7.86 49.90
C GLY A 138 17.05 -9.05 49.05
N THR A 139 17.15 -10.26 49.58
CA THR A 139 17.02 -11.49 48.79
C THR A 139 15.57 -11.88 48.49
N SER A 140 14.63 -11.59 49.40
CA SER A 140 13.21 -11.90 49.17
C SER A 140 12.56 -11.01 48.11
N ALA A 141 13.07 -9.79 47.90
CA ALA A 141 12.59 -8.86 46.88
C ALA A 141 13.08 -9.18 45.46
N PHE A 142 14.14 -10.00 45.32
CA PHE A 142 14.70 -10.35 44.01
C PHE A 142 14.03 -11.60 43.43
N VAL A 143 13.82 -12.63 44.25
CA VAL A 143 13.19 -13.90 43.83
C VAL A 143 11.71 -13.68 43.45
N SER A 144 10.97 -12.87 44.21
CA SER A 144 9.56 -12.56 43.90
C SER A 144 9.35 -11.70 42.63
N ASN A 145 10.42 -11.15 42.05
CA ASN A 145 10.35 -10.39 40.79
C ASN A 145 10.70 -11.23 39.56
N LEU A 146 11.39 -12.37 39.69
CA LEU A 146 11.75 -13.19 38.52
C LEU A 146 10.52 -13.90 37.91
N ASP A 147 9.70 -14.56 38.73
CA ASP A 147 8.51 -15.28 38.26
C ASP A 147 7.52 -14.32 37.55
N PHE A 148 7.35 -13.11 38.10
CA PHE A 148 6.52 -12.06 37.50
C PHE A 148 7.08 -11.56 36.16
N PHE A 149 8.41 -11.59 35.97
CA PHE A 149 9.04 -11.23 34.70
C PHE A 149 8.95 -12.34 33.65
N GLU A 150 8.97 -13.62 34.03
CA GLU A 150 8.76 -14.73 33.09
C GLU A 150 7.34 -14.75 32.53
N GLU A 151 6.31 -14.56 33.37
CA GLU A 151 4.92 -14.46 32.89
C GLU A 151 4.70 -13.24 31.99
N LEU A 152 5.31 -12.08 32.32
CA LEU A 152 5.27 -10.90 31.44
C LEU A 152 5.98 -11.14 30.10
N LEU A 153 7.06 -11.95 30.09
CA LEU A 153 7.80 -12.30 28.89
C LEU A 153 7.01 -13.27 28.00
N ILE A 154 6.29 -14.22 28.59
CA ILE A 154 5.33 -15.08 27.87
C ILE A 154 4.22 -14.22 27.24
N PHE A 155 3.66 -13.25 27.98
CA PHE A 155 2.69 -12.29 27.46
C PHE A 155 3.23 -11.49 26.27
N LYS A 156 4.49 -11.03 26.35
CA LYS A 156 5.18 -10.28 25.29
C LYS A 156 5.49 -11.15 24.06
N THR A 157 5.73 -12.44 24.26
CA THR A 157 6.03 -13.40 23.18
C THR A 157 4.76 -13.80 22.42
N LEU A 158 3.64 -14.01 23.12
CA LEU A 158 2.32 -14.20 22.50
C LEU A 158 1.85 -12.96 21.73
N PHE A 159 2.19 -11.75 22.19
CA PHE A 159 1.84 -10.50 21.49
C PHE A 159 2.67 -10.19 20.23
N LEU A 160 3.80 -10.87 20.00
CA LEU A 160 4.68 -10.63 18.86
C LEU A 160 4.32 -11.46 17.61
N MET A 161 3.22 -12.23 17.63
CA MET A 161 2.80 -13.08 16.51
C MET A 161 2.15 -12.35 15.32
N ASP A 162 1.89 -11.03 15.39
CA ASP A 162 1.45 -10.24 14.22
C ASP A 162 2.57 -9.32 13.70
N THR A 163 3.53 -9.89 12.96
CA THR A 163 4.28 -9.26 11.82
C THR A 163 5.40 -10.17 11.26
N ARG A 164 5.05 -11.35 10.72
CA ARG A 164 5.93 -12.08 9.76
C ARG A 164 5.13 -12.56 8.55
N PRO A 165 5.73 -12.59 7.34
CA PRO A 165 5.04 -13.08 6.15
C PRO A 165 4.78 -14.58 6.27
N SER A 166 3.56 -15.00 5.92
CA SER A 166 3.13 -16.40 5.95
C SER A 166 4.10 -17.31 5.20
N GLN A 167 4.83 -18.16 5.93
CA GLN A 167 5.50 -19.32 5.31
C GLN A 167 4.40 -20.28 4.84
N ARG A 168 4.47 -20.67 3.57
CA ARG A 168 3.40 -21.43 2.90
C ARG A 168 3.58 -22.92 3.14
N LEU A 169 2.67 -23.54 3.89
CA LEU A 169 2.54 -25.00 3.88
C LEU A 169 1.88 -25.45 2.57
N HIS A 170 2.63 -26.18 1.75
CA HIS A 170 2.11 -26.80 0.53
C HIS A 170 1.40 -28.11 0.83
N LEU A 171 0.06 -28.09 0.89
CA LEU A 171 -0.74 -29.31 0.87
C LEU A 171 -0.59 -30.03 -0.48
N MET A 172 -0.14 -31.28 -0.45
CA MET A 172 -0.04 -32.16 -1.62
C MET A 172 -1.25 -33.09 -1.71
N CYS A 173 -1.77 -33.28 -2.93
CA CYS A 173 -2.75 -34.32 -3.20
C CYS A 173 -2.07 -35.70 -3.16
N THR A 174 -2.58 -36.63 -2.35
CA THR A 174 -1.99 -37.99 -2.22
C THR A 174 -2.19 -38.86 -3.46
N GLN A 175 -3.04 -38.45 -4.41
CA GLN A 175 -3.40 -39.22 -5.60
C GLN A 175 -2.64 -38.80 -6.87
N CYS A 176 -2.16 -37.54 -6.94
CA CYS A 176 -1.39 -37.06 -8.10
C CYS A 176 -0.11 -36.29 -7.74
N ALA A 177 0.22 -36.16 -6.44
CA ALA A 177 1.38 -35.41 -5.92
C ALA A 177 1.46 -33.94 -6.36
N VAL A 178 0.39 -33.37 -6.94
CA VAL A 178 0.35 -31.95 -7.31
C VAL A 178 0.20 -31.11 -6.03
N PRO A 179 1.09 -30.14 -5.79
CA PRO A 179 0.93 -29.18 -4.69
C PRO A 179 -0.21 -28.21 -5.02
N THR A 180 -1.22 -28.11 -4.15
CA THR A 180 -2.34 -27.19 -4.39
C THR A 180 -1.93 -25.77 -4.00
N PHE A 181 -1.81 -24.89 -5.00
CA PHE A 181 -1.60 -23.45 -4.79
C PHE A 181 -2.85 -22.78 -4.20
N LEU A 182 -3.07 -22.90 -2.89
CA LEU A 182 -3.78 -21.99 -1.97
C LEU A 182 -4.02 -22.70 -0.63
N ASP A 183 -3.63 -22.05 0.46
CA ASP A 183 -3.27 -22.69 1.73
C ASP A 183 -4.48 -23.04 2.62
N SER A 184 -5.39 -23.90 2.14
CA SER A 184 -6.54 -24.38 2.94
C SER A 184 -7.01 -25.78 2.55
N ALA A 185 -7.56 -26.51 3.52
CA ALA A 185 -8.21 -27.81 3.28
C ALA A 185 -9.38 -27.71 2.28
N ALA A 186 -10.03 -26.55 2.17
CA ALA A 186 -11.06 -26.28 1.16
C ALA A 186 -10.50 -26.22 -0.27
N SER A 187 -9.25 -25.80 -0.45
CA SER A 187 -8.55 -25.79 -1.74
C SER A 187 -8.17 -27.21 -2.16
N LEU A 188 -7.63 -28.02 -1.24
CA LEU A 188 -7.36 -29.43 -1.48
C LEU A 188 -8.64 -30.21 -1.80
N ASN A 189 -9.73 -29.99 -1.04
CA ASN A 189 -11.04 -30.59 -1.32
C ASN A 189 -11.57 -30.17 -2.71
N ASN A 190 -11.45 -28.90 -3.09
CA ASN A 190 -11.77 -28.42 -4.45
C ASN A 190 -10.91 -29.09 -5.53
N HIS A 191 -9.63 -29.36 -5.26
CA HIS A 191 -8.76 -30.09 -6.17
C HIS A 191 -9.20 -31.56 -6.32
N TYR A 192 -9.50 -32.28 -5.23
CA TYR A 192 -10.06 -33.62 -5.31
C TYR A 192 -11.40 -33.63 -6.07
N LEU A 193 -12.29 -32.66 -5.82
CA LEU A 193 -13.57 -32.52 -6.52
C LEU A 193 -13.39 -32.25 -8.03
N LYS A 194 -12.37 -31.50 -8.45
CA LYS A 194 -12.14 -31.15 -9.87
C LYS A 194 -11.28 -32.15 -10.63
N SER A 195 -10.26 -32.71 -9.99
CA SER A 195 -9.22 -33.55 -10.61
C SER A 195 -9.36 -35.04 -10.27
N HIS A 196 -10.05 -35.38 -9.18
CA HIS A 196 -10.37 -36.75 -8.78
C HIS A 196 -11.89 -36.97 -8.54
N PRO A 197 -12.80 -36.50 -9.43
CA PRO A 197 -14.24 -36.46 -9.18
C PRO A 197 -14.88 -37.83 -8.92
N HIS A 198 -14.25 -38.91 -9.40
CA HIS A 198 -14.64 -40.30 -9.19
C HIS A 198 -14.39 -40.80 -7.75
N LEU A 199 -13.58 -40.11 -6.95
CA LEU A 199 -13.30 -40.44 -5.54
C LEU A 199 -14.20 -39.67 -4.54
N VAL A 200 -14.97 -38.68 -4.98
CA VAL A 200 -15.71 -37.75 -4.09
C VAL A 200 -17.20 -37.63 -4.43
N SER A 201 -17.79 -38.69 -5.02
CA SER A 201 -19.21 -38.69 -5.39
C SER A 201 -20.12 -39.16 -4.25
N TYR A 202 -21.01 -38.30 -3.77
CA TYR A 202 -22.07 -38.64 -2.83
C TYR A 202 -23.27 -39.25 -3.57
N THR A 203 -23.51 -40.54 -3.44
CA THR A 203 -24.66 -41.21 -4.07
C THR A 203 -25.93 -41.12 -3.21
N CYS A 204 -27.07 -40.84 -3.83
CA CYS A 204 -28.36 -40.91 -3.18
C CYS A 204 -28.74 -42.37 -2.88
N GLY A 205 -28.96 -42.70 -1.62
CA GLY A 205 -29.29 -44.08 -1.19
C GLY A 205 -30.51 -44.66 -1.90
N LYS A 206 -31.55 -43.83 -2.15
CA LYS A 206 -32.83 -44.20 -2.79
C LYS A 206 -32.73 -44.35 -4.31
N CYS A 207 -32.33 -43.31 -5.05
CA CYS A 207 -32.33 -43.33 -6.53
C CYS A 207 -30.95 -43.59 -7.19
N LYS A 208 -29.90 -43.82 -6.40
CA LYS A 208 -28.51 -44.07 -6.83
C LYS A 208 -27.85 -42.98 -7.69
N LYS A 209 -28.47 -41.81 -7.88
CA LYS A 209 -27.84 -40.65 -8.55
C LYS A 209 -26.65 -40.12 -7.74
N SER A 210 -25.55 -39.83 -8.41
CA SER A 210 -24.32 -39.28 -7.82
C SER A 210 -24.32 -37.75 -7.82
N PHE A 211 -23.86 -37.14 -6.72
CA PHE A 211 -23.76 -35.70 -6.52
C PHE A 211 -22.35 -35.33 -6.06
N MET A 212 -21.78 -34.24 -6.58
CA MET A 212 -20.42 -33.80 -6.22
C MET A 212 -20.35 -33.08 -4.86
N HIS A 213 -21.48 -32.62 -4.32
CA HIS A 213 -21.52 -31.94 -3.03
C HIS A 213 -22.62 -32.52 -2.13
N LYS A 214 -22.30 -32.71 -0.84
CA LYS A 214 -23.24 -33.17 0.18
C LYS A 214 -24.49 -32.29 0.29
N THR A 215 -24.35 -30.98 0.10
CA THR A 215 -25.48 -30.02 0.07
C THR A 215 -26.40 -30.26 -1.13
N SER A 216 -25.86 -30.59 -2.31
CA SER A 216 -26.64 -30.96 -3.49
C SER A 216 -27.40 -32.28 -3.28
N LEU A 217 -26.78 -33.27 -2.62
CA LEU A 217 -27.46 -34.51 -2.25
C LEU A 217 -28.58 -34.26 -1.22
N ILE A 218 -28.32 -33.49 -0.15
CA ILE A 218 -29.34 -33.16 0.86
C ILE A 218 -30.52 -32.42 0.22
N ARG A 219 -30.23 -31.48 -0.69
CA ARG A 219 -31.26 -30.76 -1.45
C ARG A 219 -32.06 -31.71 -2.34
N HIS A 220 -31.39 -32.60 -3.08
CA HIS A 220 -32.08 -33.63 -3.87
C HIS A 220 -32.95 -34.58 -3.02
N ILE A 221 -32.50 -34.99 -1.84
CA ILE A 221 -33.31 -35.82 -0.93
C ILE A 221 -34.56 -35.06 -0.47
N ARG A 222 -34.44 -33.78 -0.12
CA ARG A 222 -35.57 -32.93 0.29
C ARG A 222 -36.54 -32.62 -0.85
N GLU A 223 -36.04 -32.37 -2.06
CA GLU A 223 -36.85 -31.94 -3.21
C GLU A 223 -37.47 -33.11 -4.00
N ALA A 224 -36.97 -34.35 -3.86
CA ALA A 224 -37.38 -35.48 -4.70
C ALA A 224 -37.63 -36.80 -3.95
N HIS A 225 -37.53 -36.82 -2.62
CA HIS A 225 -37.75 -38.02 -1.78
C HIS A 225 -38.46 -37.75 -0.45
N ILE A 226 -38.98 -36.54 -0.26
CA ILE A 226 -39.78 -36.09 0.88
C ILE A 226 -40.96 -35.31 0.30
N ASP A 227 -42.06 -36.01 0.01
CA ASP A 227 -43.34 -35.38 -0.30
C ASP A 227 -44.04 -35.04 1.02
N HIS A 228 -44.63 -33.84 1.10
CA HIS A 228 -45.43 -33.39 2.23
C HIS A 228 -46.92 -33.66 1.97
N GLU A 229 -47.56 -34.48 2.80
CA GLU A 229 -49.02 -34.47 3.01
C GLU A 229 -49.32 -34.55 4.51
N ASP A 230 -50.36 -33.84 4.94
CA ASP A 230 -50.69 -33.53 6.34
C ASP A 230 -51.65 -34.54 6.99
N SER A 231 -51.60 -34.68 8.33
CA SER A 231 -52.79 -34.71 9.21
C SER A 231 -52.47 -34.81 10.72
N ASP A 232 -52.81 -33.75 11.45
CA ASP A 232 -53.55 -33.67 12.73
C ASP A 232 -53.35 -34.66 13.92
N ASN A 233 -53.30 -34.03 15.12
CA ASN A 233 -53.69 -34.45 16.48
C ASN A 233 -52.74 -35.30 17.36
N ASP A 234 -52.17 -34.62 18.38
CA ASP A 234 -52.41 -34.78 19.84
C ASP A 234 -52.42 -36.23 20.42
N ASP A 235 -51.62 -36.63 21.42
CA ASP A 235 -51.17 -35.92 22.64
C ASP A 235 -49.81 -36.45 23.19
N ASP A 236 -49.06 -35.55 23.84
CA ASP A 236 -48.07 -35.66 24.93
C ASP A 236 -47.20 -36.94 25.15
N GLU A 237 -45.88 -36.74 25.04
CA GLU A 237 -44.98 -36.85 26.21
C GLU A 237 -43.76 -35.90 26.07
N GLU A 238 -43.39 -35.22 27.16
CA GLU A 238 -42.43 -34.10 27.18
C GLU A 238 -40.95 -34.51 27.10
N VAL A 239 -40.12 -33.75 26.37
CA VAL A 239 -38.82 -33.24 26.87
C VAL A 239 -38.48 -31.90 26.18
N ASP A 240 -38.65 -30.79 26.88
CA ASP A 240 -38.03 -29.49 26.54
C ASP A 240 -37.08 -29.06 27.66
N HIS A 241 -35.85 -28.67 27.29
CA HIS A 241 -34.93 -27.95 28.16
C HIS A 241 -34.14 -26.89 27.39
N GLY A 242 -34.84 -25.81 27.03
CA GLY A 242 -34.26 -24.47 27.10
C GLY A 242 -34.85 -23.69 28.27
N HIS A 243 -34.10 -23.46 29.36
CA HIS A 243 -34.50 -22.45 30.34
C HIS A 243 -33.34 -21.63 30.92
N VAL A 244 -33.58 -20.32 31.02
CA VAL A 244 -32.81 -19.30 31.73
C VAL A 244 -33.07 -19.40 33.24
N VAL A 245 -32.13 -18.97 34.08
CA VAL A 245 -32.42 -18.54 35.46
C VAL A 245 -31.92 -17.12 35.70
N ILE A 246 -32.85 -16.27 36.16
CA ILE A 246 -32.62 -14.99 36.85
C ILE A 246 -32.92 -15.25 38.32
N PRO A 247 -32.16 -14.71 39.30
CA PRO A 247 -32.60 -14.65 40.69
C PRO A 247 -33.27 -13.30 40.99
N GLN A 248 -34.55 -13.33 41.35
CA GLN A 248 -35.18 -12.30 42.20
C GLN A 248 -35.96 -13.01 43.31
N GLN A 249 -35.87 -12.47 44.53
CA GLN A 249 -36.65 -12.92 45.69
C GLN A 249 -37.76 -11.91 45.96
N ASP A 250 -38.97 -12.40 46.21
CA ASP A 250 -40.09 -11.58 46.68
C ASP A 250 -39.95 -11.24 48.16
N GLY A 251 -40.40 -10.03 48.52
CA GLY A 251 -40.51 -9.56 49.89
C GLY A 251 -41.35 -8.28 49.95
N ASN A 252 -42.64 -8.42 50.26
CA ASN A 252 -43.55 -7.31 50.52
C ASN A 252 -42.99 -6.33 51.56
N GLU A 253 -43.11 -5.02 51.33
CA GLU A 253 -43.97 -4.16 52.15
C GLU A 253 -44.21 -2.78 51.50
N SER A 254 -45.08 -1.99 52.10
CA SER A 254 -45.86 -0.93 51.46
C SER A 254 -45.41 0.51 51.74
N PHE A 255 -46.02 1.44 50.99
CA PHE A 255 -46.54 2.76 51.44
C PHE A 255 -45.77 4.04 51.04
N ASP A 256 -46.44 4.82 50.18
CA ASP A 256 -46.55 6.29 50.06
C ASP A 256 -45.36 7.27 50.13
N SER A 257 -45.41 8.18 49.13
CA SER A 257 -45.35 9.65 49.22
C SER A 257 -44.03 10.43 49.07
N ASN A 258 -44.14 11.45 48.22
CA ASN A 258 -43.65 12.83 48.33
C ASN A 258 -42.24 13.14 48.89
N GLY A 259 -41.46 13.91 48.11
CA GLY A 259 -40.29 14.63 48.63
C GLY A 259 -39.68 15.55 47.58
N GLU A 260 -39.74 16.86 47.83
CA GLU A 260 -39.10 17.91 47.02
C GLU A 260 -37.64 18.15 47.48
N ASP A 261 -36.98 19.08 46.78
CA ASP A 261 -36.02 20.06 47.32
C ASP A 261 -34.50 19.79 47.47
N ASN A 262 -33.78 20.63 46.70
CA ASN A 262 -32.71 21.54 47.13
C ASN A 262 -31.33 21.03 47.61
N ALA A 263 -30.37 21.18 46.69
CA ALA A 263 -29.22 22.08 46.80
C ALA A 263 -28.55 22.31 48.18
N HIS A 264 -27.22 22.06 48.25
CA HIS A 264 -26.31 22.90 49.02
C HIS A 264 -24.90 22.97 48.40
N GLN A 265 -24.57 24.19 47.94
CA GLN A 265 -23.25 24.84 48.13
C GLN A 265 -22.84 24.71 49.63
N ALA A 266 -21.56 24.71 50.03
CA ALA A 266 -20.59 25.78 49.77
C ALA A 266 -19.19 25.50 50.39
N ASN A 267 -18.23 26.35 49.99
CA ASN A 267 -17.06 26.84 50.76
C ASN A 267 -15.84 25.93 51.06
N ASN A 268 -14.78 26.14 50.27
CA ASN A 268 -13.44 26.46 50.79
C ASN A 268 -13.49 27.73 51.66
N PRO A 269 -12.61 27.93 52.68
CA PRO A 269 -11.35 28.62 52.36
C PRO A 269 -10.10 28.31 53.23
N ASP A 270 -8.95 28.57 52.59
CA ASP A 270 -7.69 29.10 53.13
C ASP A 270 -6.72 28.21 53.95
N GLY A 271 -5.43 28.55 53.89
CA GLY A 271 -4.36 27.95 54.69
C GLY A 271 -3.14 27.45 53.90
N GLY A 272 -2.45 28.32 53.16
CA GLY A 272 -1.20 27.94 52.47
C GLY A 272 0.00 27.79 53.42
N ASN A 273 0.97 26.95 53.03
CA ASN A 273 2.37 27.08 53.45
C ASN A 273 3.29 26.42 52.42
N ASN A 274 4.27 27.19 51.91
CA ASN A 274 5.27 26.70 50.97
C ASN A 274 6.37 25.94 51.71
N ALA A 275 6.62 24.70 51.31
CA ALA A 275 7.89 24.02 51.50
C ALA A 275 8.20 23.24 50.22
N GLU A 276 9.29 23.57 49.54
CA GLU A 276 9.75 22.87 48.35
C GLU A 276 10.21 21.47 48.76
N GLN A 277 9.31 20.49 48.65
CA GLN A 277 9.70 19.08 48.60
C GLN A 277 9.93 18.71 47.15
N ILE A 278 11.14 18.24 46.87
CA ILE A 278 11.46 17.49 45.66
C ILE A 278 10.63 16.21 45.73
N THR A 279 9.46 16.20 45.09
CA THR A 279 8.71 14.98 44.86
C THR A 279 9.42 14.21 43.76
N ASP A 280 9.88 13.00 44.07
CA ASP A 280 10.14 12.00 43.03
C ASP A 280 8.95 11.98 42.06
N GLU A 281 9.23 11.95 40.76
CA GLU A 281 8.19 11.79 39.75
C GLU A 281 7.58 10.38 39.89
N ALA A 282 6.58 10.27 40.76
CA ALA A 282 5.77 9.07 40.89
C ALA A 282 5.18 8.76 39.51
N ALA A 283 5.64 7.65 38.91
CA ALA A 283 5.17 7.20 37.62
C ALA A 283 3.64 7.17 37.63
N ALA A 284 3.02 7.82 36.64
CA ALA A 284 1.56 7.98 36.60
C ALA A 284 0.88 6.61 36.78
N PRO A 285 -0.14 6.49 37.66
CA PRO A 285 -0.73 5.21 38.00
C PRO A 285 -1.22 4.49 36.74
N PHE A 286 -0.97 3.18 36.70
CA PHE A 286 -1.26 2.35 35.54
C PHE A 286 -2.77 2.26 35.27
N ASP A 287 -3.26 3.02 34.28
CA ASP A 287 -4.65 2.99 33.85
C ASP A 287 -4.91 1.76 32.96
N LEU A 288 -5.25 0.65 33.62
CA LEU A 288 -5.59 -0.62 32.97
C LEU A 288 -6.72 -0.48 31.95
N LYS A 289 -7.73 0.38 32.21
CA LYS A 289 -8.84 0.62 31.29
C LYS A 289 -8.40 1.37 30.03
N ALA A 290 -7.43 2.29 30.15
CA ALA A 290 -6.83 2.96 29.00
C ALA A 290 -6.01 1.99 28.12
N GLU A 291 -5.26 1.05 28.70
CA GLU A 291 -4.54 0.02 27.93
C GLU A 291 -5.51 -1.02 27.32
N ALA A 292 -6.58 -1.40 28.02
CA ALA A 292 -7.65 -2.24 27.47
C ALA A 292 -8.37 -1.56 26.28
N ALA A 293 -8.67 -0.26 26.40
CA ALA A 293 -9.18 0.55 25.31
C ALA A 293 -8.19 0.62 24.14
N LEU A 294 -6.88 0.79 24.41
CA LEU A 294 -5.83 0.80 23.39
C LEU A 294 -5.73 -0.55 22.65
N PHE A 295 -5.85 -1.67 23.36
CA PHE A 295 -5.90 -3.02 22.80
C PHE A 295 -7.09 -3.19 21.84
N LEU A 296 -8.29 -2.80 22.24
CA LEU A 296 -9.49 -2.86 21.39
C LEU A 296 -9.39 -1.95 20.17
N MET A 297 -8.87 -0.74 20.35
CA MET A 297 -8.59 0.19 19.25
C MET A 297 -7.64 -0.44 18.23
N LYS A 298 -6.54 -1.05 18.68
CA LYS A 298 -5.58 -1.77 17.80
C LYS A 298 -6.26 -2.90 17.03
N LEU A 299 -6.94 -3.83 17.72
CA LEU A 299 -7.66 -4.96 17.11
C LEU A 299 -8.67 -4.51 16.04
N ARG A 300 -9.45 -3.46 16.32
CA ARG A 300 -10.41 -2.94 15.34
C ARG A 300 -9.73 -2.21 14.19
N SER A 301 -8.69 -1.42 14.46
CA SER A 301 -7.95 -0.66 13.43
C SER A 301 -7.26 -1.56 12.40
N ALA A 302 -6.91 -2.80 12.78
CA ALA A 302 -6.31 -3.77 11.88
C ALA A 302 -7.25 -4.21 10.75
N GLY A 303 -8.58 -4.19 10.95
CA GLY A 303 -9.57 -4.42 9.89
C GLY A 303 -9.60 -5.82 9.29
N ASN A 304 -8.90 -6.79 9.88
CA ASN A 304 -8.89 -8.23 9.56
C ASN A 304 -9.81 -9.06 10.47
N ILE A 305 -10.39 -8.47 11.53
CA ILE A 305 -11.17 -9.17 12.56
C ILE A 305 -12.63 -8.67 12.55
N THR A 306 -13.60 -9.57 12.68
CA THR A 306 -15.04 -9.22 12.71
C THR A 306 -15.46 -8.63 14.06
N HIS A 307 -16.53 -7.82 14.10
CA HIS A 307 -17.07 -7.30 15.36
C HIS A 307 -17.40 -8.39 16.40
N ALA A 308 -17.90 -9.55 15.96
CA ALA A 308 -18.17 -10.69 16.82
C ALA A 308 -16.89 -11.33 17.37
N SER A 309 -15.86 -11.46 16.53
CA SER A 309 -14.55 -12.00 16.95
C SER A 309 -13.86 -11.10 17.98
N VAL A 310 -13.95 -9.77 17.84
CA VAL A 310 -13.41 -8.84 18.86
C VAL A 310 -14.13 -9.03 20.20
N ARG A 311 -15.45 -9.27 20.20
CA ARG A 311 -16.19 -9.55 21.44
C ARG A 311 -15.80 -10.87 22.09
N LEU A 312 -15.59 -11.93 21.30
CA LEU A 312 -15.07 -13.20 21.83
C LEU A 312 -13.66 -13.02 22.44
N ILE A 313 -12.79 -12.25 21.78
CA ILE A 313 -11.46 -11.91 22.31
C ILE A 313 -11.59 -11.11 23.63
N GLN A 314 -12.51 -10.16 23.74
CA GLN A 314 -12.79 -9.46 25.00
C GLN A 314 -13.13 -10.44 26.12
N THR A 315 -14.10 -11.33 25.89
CA THR A 315 -14.53 -12.32 26.89
C THR A 315 -13.38 -13.26 27.30
N TYR A 316 -12.61 -13.79 26.35
CA TYR A 316 -11.50 -14.69 26.66
C TYR A 316 -10.34 -13.99 27.39
N VAL A 317 -10.06 -12.72 27.08
CA VAL A 317 -9.05 -11.94 27.82
C VAL A 317 -9.53 -11.61 29.23
N GLU A 318 -10.81 -11.29 29.41
CA GLU A 318 -11.40 -11.06 30.73
C GLU A 318 -11.35 -12.34 31.60
N GLU A 319 -11.70 -13.50 31.03
CA GLU A 319 -11.64 -14.79 31.70
C GLU A 319 -10.19 -15.20 32.04
N LEU A 320 -9.26 -15.03 31.10
CA LEU A 320 -7.84 -15.32 31.32
C LEU A 320 -7.24 -14.47 32.45
N LEU A 321 -7.54 -13.16 32.47
CA LEU A 321 -7.04 -12.26 33.53
C LEU A 321 -7.60 -12.64 34.91
N LYS A 322 -8.88 -13.01 35.01
CA LYS A 322 -9.48 -13.51 36.26
C LYS A 322 -8.78 -14.79 36.75
N ASN A 323 -8.51 -15.73 35.83
CA ASN A 323 -7.87 -17.00 36.17
C ASN A 323 -6.40 -16.81 36.61
N ILE A 324 -5.65 -15.91 35.95
CA ILE A 324 -4.27 -15.57 36.36
C ILE A 324 -4.28 -14.91 37.74
N LEU A 325 -5.12 -13.89 37.96
CA LEU A 325 -5.21 -13.20 39.25
C LEU A 325 -5.56 -14.16 40.39
N HIS A 326 -6.51 -15.07 40.16
CA HIS A 326 -6.87 -16.09 41.14
C HIS A 326 -5.71 -17.06 41.44
N HIS A 327 -4.92 -17.45 40.44
CA HIS A 327 -3.75 -18.30 40.66
C HIS A 327 -2.64 -17.59 41.45
N VAL A 328 -2.39 -16.30 41.15
CA VAL A 328 -1.41 -15.50 41.89
C VAL A 328 -1.89 -15.24 43.33
N GLU A 329 -3.19 -15.01 43.54
CA GLU A 329 -3.82 -14.91 44.87
C GLU A 329 -3.64 -16.21 45.67
N GLU A 330 -3.93 -17.37 45.06
CA GLU A 330 -3.74 -18.70 45.67
C GLU A 330 -2.27 -18.93 46.05
N LYS A 331 -1.33 -18.70 45.13
CA LYS A 331 0.12 -18.85 45.36
C LYS A 331 0.63 -17.90 46.44
N THR A 332 0.18 -16.65 46.45
CA THR A 332 0.56 -15.68 47.48
C THR A 332 0.00 -16.08 48.84
N SER A 333 -1.25 -16.56 48.88
CA SER A 333 -1.89 -17.10 50.09
C SER A 333 -1.11 -18.27 50.68
N ASP A 334 -0.68 -19.22 49.85
CA ASP A 334 0.11 -20.37 50.27
C ASP A 334 1.52 -19.99 50.75
N PHE A 335 2.23 -19.12 50.02
CA PHE A 335 3.53 -18.60 50.45
C PHE A 335 3.46 -17.88 51.80
N LEU A 336 2.41 -17.08 52.05
CA LEU A 336 2.21 -16.39 53.32
C LEU A 336 1.89 -17.36 54.47
N LYS A 337 1.21 -18.49 54.20
CA LYS A 337 1.01 -19.59 55.18
C LYS A 337 2.34 -20.28 55.50
N GLU A 338 3.15 -20.59 54.49
CA GLU A 338 4.47 -21.22 54.68
C GLU A 338 5.43 -20.33 55.48
N CYS A 339 5.39 -19.02 55.25
CA CYS A 339 6.15 -18.03 56.02
C CYS A 339 5.59 -17.79 57.44
N ALA A 340 4.56 -18.52 57.86
CA ALA A 340 3.89 -18.41 59.16
C ALA A 340 3.42 -16.97 59.51
N VAL A 341 3.05 -16.18 58.49
CA VAL A 341 2.53 -14.82 58.70
C VAL A 341 1.16 -14.90 59.38
N PRO A 342 0.93 -14.19 60.50
CA PRO A 342 -0.36 -14.23 61.19
C PRO A 342 -1.51 -13.78 60.26
N PRO A 343 -2.68 -14.45 60.27
CA PRO A 343 -3.82 -14.05 59.43
C PRO A 343 -4.24 -12.58 59.58
N GLU A 344 -4.08 -12.03 60.78
CA GLU A 344 -4.36 -10.62 61.10
C GLU A 344 -3.42 -9.64 60.39
N GLN A 345 -2.23 -10.09 59.97
CA GLN A 345 -1.21 -9.30 59.27
C GLN A 345 -1.19 -9.59 57.76
N SER A 346 -1.57 -10.79 57.31
CA SER A 346 -1.66 -11.14 55.90
C SER A 346 -2.99 -10.74 55.26
N ALA A 347 -4.09 -10.70 56.02
CA ALA A 347 -5.41 -10.35 55.50
C ALA A 347 -5.44 -9.01 54.74
N PRO A 348 -4.81 -7.90 55.19
CA PRO A 348 -4.80 -6.64 54.45
C PRO A 348 -4.08 -6.68 53.09
N PHE A 349 -3.23 -7.68 52.85
CA PHE A 349 -2.53 -7.89 51.56
C PHE A 349 -3.27 -8.89 50.68
N LEU A 350 -4.05 -9.79 51.26
CA LEU A 350 -4.92 -10.76 50.56
C LEU A 350 -6.36 -10.25 50.40
N THR A 351 -6.73 -9.11 50.99
CA THR A 351 -8.04 -8.49 50.76
C THR A 351 -8.19 -8.05 49.30
N GLY A 352 -9.42 -8.15 48.81
CA GLY A 352 -9.77 -8.10 47.39
C GLY A 352 -9.07 -7.00 46.59
N ASP A 353 -8.94 -5.79 47.13
CA ASP A 353 -8.35 -4.63 46.43
C ASP A 353 -6.93 -4.86 45.89
N THR A 354 -6.16 -5.82 46.43
CA THR A 354 -4.80 -6.13 45.97
C THR A 354 -4.75 -7.03 44.73
N PHE A 355 -5.71 -7.96 44.60
CA PHE A 355 -5.79 -8.93 43.48
C PHE A 355 -6.99 -8.72 42.56
N ASN A 356 -7.88 -7.77 42.89
CA ASN A 356 -9.04 -7.39 42.09
C ASN A 356 -8.70 -6.16 41.22
N LEU A 357 -8.20 -6.42 40.00
CA LEU A 357 -7.99 -5.38 38.99
C LEU A 357 -9.29 -4.82 38.38
N GLY A 358 -10.47 -5.25 38.86
CA GLY A 358 -11.76 -4.95 38.25
C GLY A 358 -11.93 -5.62 36.87
N ASN A 359 -13.00 -5.26 36.14
CA ASN A 359 -13.10 -5.64 34.73
C ASN A 359 -12.39 -4.57 33.88
N PRO A 360 -11.27 -4.89 33.20
CA PRO A 360 -10.57 -3.94 32.33
C PRO A 360 -11.42 -3.41 31.17
N PHE A 361 -12.49 -4.14 30.81
CA PHE A 361 -13.44 -3.79 29.75
C PHE A 361 -14.75 -3.19 30.26
N GLU A 362 -14.87 -2.86 31.55
CA GLU A 362 -16.06 -2.20 32.09
C GLU A 362 -16.29 -0.85 31.38
N GLY A 363 -17.48 -0.63 30.83
CA GLY A 363 -17.77 0.54 29.98
C GLY A 363 -17.00 0.55 28.65
N LEU A 364 -16.69 -0.63 28.11
CA LEU A 364 -16.08 -0.90 26.80
C LEU A 364 -16.70 -2.16 26.13
N GLU A 365 -17.89 -2.60 26.54
CA GLU A 365 -18.54 -3.86 26.13
C GLU A 365 -19.25 -3.74 24.77
N SER A 366 -19.85 -2.58 24.50
CA SER A 366 -20.44 -2.22 23.21
C SER A 366 -19.47 -1.44 22.32
N ILE A 367 -19.80 -1.37 21.04
CA ILE A 367 -19.07 -0.51 20.10
C ILE A 367 -19.35 0.97 20.35
N GLU A 368 -20.55 1.33 20.81
CA GLU A 368 -20.88 2.71 21.19
C GLU A 368 -20.02 3.18 22.38
N GLU A 369 -19.91 2.40 23.46
CA GLU A 369 -19.08 2.73 24.63
C GLU A 369 -17.59 2.86 24.26
N GLN A 370 -17.07 1.92 23.46
CA GLN A 370 -15.70 1.99 22.95
C GLN A 370 -15.46 3.26 22.12
N LEU A 371 -16.38 3.62 21.22
CA LEU A 371 -16.25 4.82 20.38
C LEU A 371 -16.33 6.11 21.21
N ASN A 372 -17.21 6.17 22.21
CA ASN A 372 -17.31 7.30 23.14
C ASN A 372 -16.02 7.46 23.95
N TYR A 373 -15.49 6.37 24.52
CA TYR A 373 -14.21 6.39 25.24
C TYR A 373 -13.05 6.86 24.33
N PHE A 374 -13.01 6.41 23.08
CA PHE A 374 -11.99 6.88 22.11
C PHE A 374 -12.16 8.36 21.72
N CYS A 375 -13.39 8.87 21.69
CA CYS A 375 -13.66 10.30 21.51
C CYS A 375 -13.08 11.09 22.70
N ASP A 376 -13.54 10.78 23.91
CA ASP A 376 -13.24 11.54 25.12
C ASP A 376 -11.77 11.46 25.53
N LYS A 377 -11.15 10.27 25.45
CA LYS A 377 -9.77 10.06 25.90
C LYS A 377 -8.73 10.20 24.80
N PHE A 378 -9.07 9.83 23.55
CA PHE A 378 -8.09 9.75 22.45
C PHE A 378 -8.34 10.79 21.33
N GLY A 379 -9.38 11.62 21.43
CA GLY A 379 -9.68 12.68 20.47
C GLY A 379 -10.22 12.17 19.14
N MET A 380 -10.83 10.98 19.11
CA MET A 380 -11.45 10.43 17.91
C MET A 380 -12.65 11.26 17.46
N VAL A 381 -12.65 11.73 16.20
CA VAL A 381 -13.83 12.41 15.65
C VAL A 381 -14.89 11.36 15.28
N ILE A 382 -16.04 11.39 15.95
CA ILE A 382 -17.17 10.50 15.66
C ILE A 382 -17.89 11.00 14.39
N PRO A 383 -18.17 10.13 13.39
CA PRO A 383 -19.00 10.51 12.25
C PRO A 383 -20.47 10.71 12.64
N GLU A 384 -21.05 11.82 12.21
CA GLU A 384 -22.44 12.21 12.41
C GLU A 384 -23.32 11.74 11.24
N GLU A 385 -24.53 11.23 11.53
CA GLU A 385 -25.46 10.74 10.51
C GLU A 385 -26.42 11.86 10.08
N MET A 386 -26.29 12.31 8.84
CA MET A 386 -26.94 13.51 8.30
C MET A 386 -27.95 13.15 7.21
N TYR A 387 -29.08 13.88 7.18
CA TYR A 387 -30.23 13.57 6.32
C TYR A 387 -30.21 14.33 4.98
N LEU A 388 -30.48 13.63 3.86
CA LEU A 388 -30.47 14.19 2.50
C LEU A 388 -31.82 14.80 2.05
N GLY A 389 -32.85 14.77 2.89
CA GLY A 389 -34.18 15.31 2.55
C GLY A 389 -35.07 14.35 1.75
N SER A 390 -34.63 13.10 1.53
CA SER A 390 -35.22 12.13 0.61
C SER A 390 -35.33 10.74 1.26
N TYR A 391 -36.16 9.87 0.68
CA TYR A 391 -36.40 8.52 1.19
C TYR A 391 -36.41 7.50 0.05
N ARG A 392 -35.89 6.31 0.33
CA ARG A 392 -35.99 5.12 -0.53
C ARG A 392 -36.76 4.01 0.15
N ILE A 393 -37.28 3.08 -0.66
CA ILE A 393 -37.96 1.87 -0.19
C ILE A 393 -36.94 0.73 -0.17
N GLU A 394 -36.70 0.15 1.00
CA GLU A 394 -35.85 -1.03 1.17
C GLU A 394 -36.69 -2.21 1.66
N ASN A 395 -36.58 -3.37 1.01
CA ASN A 395 -37.12 -4.61 1.56
C ASN A 395 -36.24 -5.07 2.74
N ARG A 396 -36.77 -4.99 3.96
CA ARG A 396 -36.08 -5.39 5.19
C ARG A 396 -36.74 -6.63 5.78
N TYR A 397 -35.92 -7.57 6.26
CA TYR A 397 -36.41 -8.77 6.94
C TYR A 397 -36.92 -8.40 8.33
N ASP A 398 -38.23 -8.55 8.54
CA ASP A 398 -38.88 -8.48 9.84
C ASP A 398 -38.61 -9.80 10.59
N ARG A 399 -37.95 -9.71 11.76
CA ARG A 399 -37.58 -10.89 12.55
C ARG A 399 -38.76 -11.53 13.28
N GLU A 400 -39.76 -10.73 13.65
CA GLU A 400 -40.95 -11.20 14.37
C GLU A 400 -41.88 -11.90 13.38
N LYS A 401 -42.13 -11.26 12.24
CA LYS A 401 -43.03 -11.78 11.19
C LYS A 401 -42.36 -12.76 10.23
N ARG A 402 -41.03 -12.91 10.32
CA ARG A 402 -40.17 -13.77 9.47
C ARG A 402 -40.29 -13.54 7.96
N VAL A 403 -40.73 -12.35 7.54
CA VAL A 403 -40.94 -11.97 6.13
C VAL A 403 -40.18 -10.70 5.75
N PHE A 404 -39.91 -10.50 4.47
CA PHE A 404 -39.42 -9.22 3.96
C PHE A 404 -40.58 -8.24 3.80
N ILE A 405 -40.47 -7.07 4.45
CA ILE A 405 -41.43 -5.97 4.31
C ILE A 405 -40.76 -4.76 3.62
N PRO A 406 -41.45 -4.09 2.68
CA PRO A 406 -40.98 -2.83 2.15
C PRO A 406 -41.05 -1.77 3.26
N LYS A 407 -39.90 -1.20 3.62
CA LYS A 407 -39.80 -0.14 4.62
C LYS A 407 -39.25 1.13 3.98
N GLN A 408 -39.88 2.26 4.24
CA GLN A 408 -39.35 3.57 3.90
C GLN A 408 -38.14 3.88 4.79
N VAL A 409 -37.02 4.26 4.17
CA VAL A 409 -35.74 4.52 4.82
C VAL A 409 -35.25 5.88 4.37
N SER A 410 -34.92 6.73 5.34
CA SER A 410 -34.30 8.04 5.09
C SER A 410 -32.94 7.88 4.42
N GLU A 411 -32.73 8.63 3.34
CA GLU A 411 -31.43 8.73 2.68
C GLU A 411 -30.50 9.61 3.52
N THR A 412 -29.33 9.06 3.85
CA THR A 412 -28.40 9.63 4.82
C THR A 412 -26.96 9.48 4.36
N PHE A 413 -26.12 10.41 4.79
CA PHE A 413 -24.68 10.34 4.64
C PHE A 413 -24.01 10.43 6.02
N GLN A 414 -22.71 10.20 6.08
CA GLN A 414 -21.92 10.47 7.28
C GLN A 414 -21.10 11.74 7.06
N PHE A 415 -21.16 12.67 8.01
CA PHE A 415 -20.30 13.85 8.09
C PHE A 415 -19.24 13.65 9.17
N VAL A 416 -18.07 14.25 9.01
CA VAL A 416 -17.01 14.29 10.00
C VAL A 416 -16.57 15.75 10.07
N SER A 417 -16.71 16.38 11.24
CA SER A 417 -16.32 17.78 11.44
C SER A 417 -14.87 18.02 11.04
N ALA A 418 -14.65 18.98 10.15
CA ALA A 418 -13.31 19.48 9.83
C ALA A 418 -12.73 20.24 11.03
N ILE A 419 -13.55 20.98 11.78
CA ILE A 419 -13.12 21.67 13.00
C ILE A 419 -12.56 20.68 14.03
N GLU A 420 -13.29 19.60 14.36
CA GLU A 420 -12.79 18.58 15.31
C GLU A 420 -11.58 17.82 14.75
N THR A 421 -11.53 17.58 13.44
CA THR A 421 -10.35 16.99 12.78
C THR A 421 -9.13 17.89 12.91
N LEU A 422 -9.26 19.20 12.72
CA LEU A 422 -8.16 20.15 12.90
C LEU A 422 -7.75 20.28 14.38
N LYS A 423 -8.70 20.26 15.33
CA LYS A 423 -8.42 20.18 16.78
C LYS A 423 -7.55 18.96 17.12
N PHE A 424 -7.90 17.79 16.59
CA PHE A 424 -7.10 16.57 16.75
C PHE A 424 -5.66 16.74 16.20
N ILE A 425 -5.51 17.39 15.03
CA ILE A 425 -4.20 17.63 14.42
C ILE A 425 -3.34 18.61 15.23
N VAL A 426 -3.88 19.76 15.66
CA VAL A 426 -3.07 20.81 16.36
C VAL A 426 -2.77 20.49 17.82
N ARG A 427 -3.55 19.59 18.45
CA ARG A 427 -3.21 19.01 19.76
C ARG A 427 -1.94 18.14 19.71
N ASN A 428 -1.52 17.67 18.54
CA ASN A 428 -0.22 17.03 18.35
C ASN A 428 0.86 18.11 18.15
N SER A 429 1.66 18.41 19.17
CA SER A 429 2.67 19.48 19.10
C SER A 429 3.73 19.30 18.02
N TYR A 430 4.07 18.08 17.61
CA TYR A 430 4.95 17.86 16.47
C TYR A 430 4.31 18.34 15.16
N LEU A 431 3.04 17.96 14.90
CA LEU A 431 2.33 18.41 13.70
C LEU A 431 2.07 19.93 13.75
N ARG A 432 1.72 20.49 14.92
CA ARG A 432 1.56 21.93 15.13
C ARG A 432 2.83 22.71 14.78
N LYS A 433 3.98 22.30 15.34
CA LYS A 433 5.30 22.91 15.04
C LYS A 433 5.64 22.83 13.56
N LEU A 434 5.35 21.70 12.89
CA LEU A 434 5.58 21.60 11.43
C LEU A 434 4.72 22.60 10.64
N ILE A 435 3.43 22.72 10.96
CA ILE A 435 2.51 23.68 10.32
C ILE A 435 2.98 25.12 10.51
N GLU A 436 3.46 25.48 11.72
CA GLU A 436 3.97 26.81 12.06
C GLU A 436 5.33 27.10 11.42
N SER A 437 6.16 26.08 11.22
CA SER A 437 7.53 26.21 10.70
C SER A 437 7.63 26.42 9.18
N GLU A 438 6.56 26.18 8.42
CA GLU A 438 6.57 26.25 6.95
C GLU A 438 7.00 27.62 6.42
N GLN A 439 8.16 27.69 5.75
CA GLN A 439 8.69 28.91 5.12
C GLN A 439 8.51 28.91 3.59
N PRO A 440 8.36 30.08 2.96
CA PRO A 440 8.54 30.23 1.52
C PRO A 440 10.02 30.02 1.12
N SER A 441 10.23 29.63 -0.12
CA SER A 441 11.54 29.56 -0.76
C SER A 441 12.07 30.95 -1.09
N THR A 442 13.38 31.16 -0.92
CA THR A 442 14.04 32.46 -1.10
C THR A 442 14.92 32.56 -2.35
N ASP A 443 15.06 31.45 -3.08
CA ASP A 443 15.98 31.25 -4.21
C ASP A 443 15.27 31.15 -5.58
N GLY A 444 13.96 31.44 -5.63
CA GLY A 444 13.15 31.35 -6.86
C GLY A 444 12.75 29.94 -7.26
N VAL A 445 13.02 28.93 -6.44
CA VAL A 445 12.58 27.53 -6.67
C VAL A 445 11.25 27.30 -5.96
N TYR A 446 10.24 26.82 -6.68
CA TYR A 446 8.97 26.36 -6.13
C TYR A 446 9.15 25.01 -5.42
N ARG A 447 8.83 24.97 -4.13
CA ARG A 447 8.85 23.77 -3.26
C ARG A 447 7.53 23.55 -2.54
N ASN A 448 6.83 24.63 -2.20
CA ASN A 448 5.55 24.58 -1.51
C ASN A 448 4.57 25.64 -2.05
N TYR A 449 3.39 25.72 -1.45
CA TYR A 449 2.32 26.61 -1.92
C TYR A 449 2.58 28.08 -1.63
N LYS A 450 3.40 28.42 -0.61
CA LYS A 450 3.80 29.81 -0.32
C LYS A 450 4.64 30.42 -1.45
N ASP A 451 5.25 29.57 -2.29
CA ASP A 451 6.00 29.97 -3.48
C ASP A 451 5.07 30.36 -4.65
N GLY A 452 3.84 29.86 -4.65
CA GLY A 452 2.84 30.08 -5.70
C GLY A 452 2.20 31.48 -5.66
N THR A 453 1.70 31.95 -6.81
CA THR A 453 0.99 33.24 -6.90
C THR A 453 -0.34 33.23 -6.15
N ASP A 454 -0.99 32.08 -5.97
CA ASP A 454 -2.25 31.99 -5.21
C ASP A 454 -2.06 32.37 -3.74
N PHE A 455 -1.01 31.85 -3.08
CA PHE A 455 -0.70 32.24 -1.70
C PHE A 455 -0.40 33.73 -1.62
N LYS A 456 0.43 34.24 -2.54
CA LYS A 456 0.90 35.63 -2.57
C LYS A 456 -0.22 36.65 -2.81
N THR A 457 -1.30 36.25 -3.49
CA THR A 457 -2.43 37.13 -3.83
C THR A 457 -3.67 36.93 -2.96
N ASN A 458 -3.79 35.81 -2.25
CA ASN A 458 -4.95 35.51 -1.39
C ASN A 458 -4.98 36.43 -0.13
N PRO A 459 -5.99 37.32 0.03
CA PRO A 459 -6.00 38.30 1.12
C PRO A 459 -6.05 37.69 2.52
N PHE A 460 -6.73 36.55 2.69
CA PHE A 460 -6.82 35.85 3.97
C PHE A 460 -5.47 35.25 4.36
N LEU A 461 -4.75 34.65 3.41
CA LEU A 461 -3.42 34.07 3.65
C LEU A 461 -2.33 35.13 3.82
N GLN A 462 -2.45 36.30 3.19
CA GLN A 462 -1.56 37.43 3.47
C GLN A 462 -1.79 38.01 4.88
N ARG A 463 -3.03 38.01 5.38
CA ARG A 463 -3.35 38.43 6.76
C ARG A 463 -2.98 37.37 7.80
N PHE A 464 -3.13 36.09 7.47
CA PHE A 464 -2.85 34.95 8.36
C PHE A 464 -1.93 33.92 7.67
N PRO A 465 -0.61 34.19 7.54
CA PRO A 465 0.32 33.35 6.76
C PRO A 465 0.49 31.91 7.24
N ASN A 466 0.12 31.63 8.50
CA ASN A 466 0.18 30.31 9.13
C ASN A 466 -1.20 29.65 9.26
N ALA A 467 -2.25 30.20 8.64
CA ALA A 467 -3.54 29.54 8.56
C ALA A 467 -3.40 28.16 7.90
N ILE A 468 -4.22 27.21 8.38
CA ILE A 468 -4.24 25.85 7.86
C ILE A 468 -4.90 25.86 6.49
N ARG A 469 -4.18 25.38 5.48
CA ARG A 469 -4.64 25.34 4.10
C ARG A 469 -5.19 23.95 3.81
N ILE A 470 -6.51 23.89 3.66
CA ILE A 470 -7.25 22.66 3.41
C ILE A 470 -7.28 22.40 1.91
N VAL A 471 -6.95 21.17 1.51
CA VAL A 471 -7.25 20.64 0.19
C VAL A 471 -8.36 19.61 0.33
N ILE A 472 -9.46 19.78 -0.40
CA ILE A 472 -10.54 18.80 -0.48
C ILE A 472 -10.30 17.86 -1.66
N TYR A 473 -10.60 16.58 -1.43
CA TYR A 473 -10.48 15.51 -2.40
C TYR A 473 -11.77 14.72 -2.46
N THR A 474 -12.21 14.31 -3.64
CA THR A 474 -13.35 13.40 -3.79
C THR A 474 -13.11 12.37 -4.88
N ASP A 475 -13.58 11.15 -4.63
CA ASP A 475 -13.55 10.01 -5.54
C ASP A 475 -14.61 8.98 -5.12
N ASP A 476 -15.07 8.18 -6.08
CA ASP A 476 -16.00 7.08 -5.85
C ASP A 476 -15.24 5.77 -5.64
N LEU A 477 -15.68 4.94 -4.70
CA LEU A 477 -15.04 3.67 -4.41
C LEU A 477 -16.03 2.51 -4.29
N GLU A 478 -15.75 1.43 -5.02
CA GLU A 478 -16.45 0.15 -4.84
C GLU A 478 -15.88 -0.59 -3.62
N ILE A 479 -16.79 -1.05 -2.74
CA ILE A 479 -16.46 -1.80 -1.52
C ILE A 479 -16.81 -3.29 -1.60
N SER A 480 -17.61 -3.70 -2.58
CA SER A 480 -17.96 -5.10 -2.80
C SER A 480 -16.91 -5.81 -3.67
N ASN A 481 -17.06 -7.12 -3.86
CA ASN A 481 -16.21 -7.87 -4.76
C ASN A 481 -16.58 -7.55 -6.23
N PRO A 482 -15.68 -6.98 -7.05
CA PRO A 482 -15.98 -6.55 -8.42
C PRO A 482 -16.23 -7.70 -9.42
N LEU A 483 -16.31 -8.94 -8.95
CA LEU A 483 -16.73 -10.12 -9.73
C LEU A 483 -18.02 -10.77 -9.19
N GLY A 484 -18.63 -10.19 -8.15
CA GLY A 484 -19.87 -10.69 -7.55
C GLY A 484 -21.12 -10.11 -8.22
N SER A 485 -22.26 -10.78 -8.08
CA SER A 485 -23.58 -10.29 -8.53
C SER A 485 -24.10 -9.05 -7.77
N LYS A 486 -23.26 -8.44 -6.92
CA LYS A 486 -23.52 -7.19 -6.19
C LYS A 486 -22.52 -6.08 -6.52
N ASP A 487 -21.67 -6.29 -7.53
CA ASP A 487 -20.79 -5.24 -8.05
C ASP A 487 -21.60 -3.98 -8.42
N CYS A 488 -20.99 -2.81 -8.26
CA CYS A 488 -21.61 -1.49 -8.37
C CYS A 488 -22.77 -1.15 -7.39
N ILE A 489 -23.35 -2.11 -6.64
CA ILE A 489 -24.51 -1.82 -5.75
C ILE A 489 -24.11 -1.04 -4.49
N HIS A 490 -22.87 -1.21 -4.02
CA HIS A 490 -22.40 -0.64 -2.75
C HIS A 490 -21.34 0.45 -2.94
N LYS A 491 -21.24 1.03 -4.14
CA LYS A 491 -20.34 2.13 -4.46
C LYS A 491 -20.58 3.33 -3.53
N LEU A 492 -19.53 3.79 -2.88
CA LEU A 492 -19.56 4.95 -1.96
C LEU A 492 -18.89 6.16 -2.61
N GLY A 493 -19.46 7.33 -2.40
CA GLY A 493 -18.83 8.60 -2.72
C GLY A 493 -18.12 9.13 -1.46
N ALA A 494 -16.81 9.32 -1.54
CA ALA A 494 -16.00 9.76 -0.41
C ALA A 494 -15.48 11.19 -0.62
N PHE A 495 -15.42 11.95 0.47
CA PHE A 495 -14.81 13.27 0.54
C PHE A 495 -13.75 13.26 1.62
N TYR A 496 -12.55 13.77 1.32
CA TYR A 496 -11.43 13.86 2.23
C TYR A 496 -10.91 15.29 2.34
N ILE A 497 -10.27 15.59 3.46
CA ILE A 497 -9.43 16.77 3.63
C ILE A 497 -7.97 16.37 3.90
N CYS A 498 -7.05 17.21 3.44
CA CYS A 498 -5.63 17.17 3.75
C CYS A 498 -5.14 18.54 4.20
N VAL A 499 -4.20 18.56 5.15
CA VAL A 499 -3.47 19.78 5.55
C VAL A 499 -2.26 19.97 4.64
N GLN A 500 -2.24 21.06 3.88
CA GLN A 500 -1.22 21.36 2.88
C GLN A 500 0.06 22.00 3.48
N ASN A 501 -0.01 22.54 4.70
CA ASN A 501 1.13 23.12 5.40
C ASN A 501 2.19 22.08 5.78
N LEU A 502 1.82 20.79 5.84
CA LEU A 502 2.73 19.71 6.21
C LEU A 502 3.79 19.46 5.12
N PRO A 503 5.03 19.14 5.49
CA PRO A 503 6.10 18.85 4.54
C PRO A 503 5.83 17.56 3.74
N PRO A 504 6.52 17.33 2.60
CA PRO A 504 6.28 16.16 1.74
C PRO A 504 6.29 14.81 2.47
N GLU A 505 7.16 14.65 3.47
CA GLU A 505 7.39 13.41 4.22
C GLU A 505 6.22 13.05 5.14
N GLU A 506 5.52 14.04 5.69
CA GLU A 506 4.29 13.81 6.47
C GLU A 506 3.05 13.79 5.56
N SER A 507 2.96 14.70 4.59
CA SER A 507 1.78 14.84 3.71
C SER A 507 1.61 13.72 2.67
N SER A 508 2.66 12.94 2.40
CA SER A 508 2.62 11.73 1.57
C SER A 508 2.13 10.48 2.31
N GLN A 509 2.15 10.48 3.65
CA GLN A 509 1.63 9.35 4.44
C GLN A 509 0.11 9.23 4.29
N LEU A 510 -0.39 7.99 4.16
CA LEU A 510 -1.83 7.75 4.15
C LEU A 510 -2.51 8.34 5.40
N ALA A 511 -1.86 8.25 6.57
CA ALA A 511 -2.35 8.79 7.84
C ALA A 511 -2.77 10.27 7.78
N SER A 512 -2.18 11.06 6.89
CA SER A 512 -2.43 12.51 6.73
C SER A 512 -3.63 12.84 5.82
N VAL A 513 -4.37 11.82 5.38
CA VAL A 513 -5.66 11.93 4.70
C VAL A 513 -6.78 11.69 5.70
N PHE A 514 -7.69 12.64 5.87
CA PHE A 514 -8.81 12.57 6.83
C PHE A 514 -10.14 12.54 6.08
N LEU A 515 -11.11 11.75 6.57
CA LEU A 515 -12.46 11.70 6.00
C LEU A 515 -13.24 12.95 6.41
N LEU A 516 -13.96 13.55 5.47
CA LEU A 516 -14.87 14.68 5.66
C LEU A 516 -16.34 14.24 5.53
N ALA A 517 -16.65 13.45 4.51
CA ALA A 517 -17.99 12.90 4.31
C ALA A 517 -17.96 11.57 3.55
N LEU A 518 -18.99 10.75 3.75
CA LEU A 518 -19.18 9.47 3.06
C LEU A 518 -20.67 9.22 2.81
N SER A 519 -21.05 9.05 1.54
CA SER A 519 -22.42 8.73 1.11
C SER A 519 -22.42 7.50 0.19
N TYR A 520 -23.59 7.04 -0.25
CA TYR A 520 -23.61 6.22 -1.47
C TYR A 520 -23.28 7.11 -2.67
N ALA A 521 -22.64 6.54 -3.70
CA ALA A 521 -22.34 7.25 -4.94
C ALA A 521 -23.61 7.54 -5.78
N GLU A 522 -24.67 6.73 -5.61
CA GLU A 522 -25.96 6.99 -6.28
C GLU A 522 -26.63 8.26 -5.73
N ASP A 523 -26.58 8.45 -4.40
CA ASP A 523 -27.12 9.63 -3.73
C ASP A 523 -26.44 10.94 -4.21
N LEU A 524 -25.20 10.88 -4.71
CA LEU A 524 -24.48 12.03 -5.28
C LEU A 524 -24.97 12.45 -6.67
N LYS A 525 -25.62 11.56 -7.42
CA LYS A 525 -26.13 11.86 -8.77
C LYS A 525 -27.41 12.70 -8.76
N VAL A 526 -28.07 12.80 -7.60
CA VAL A 526 -29.28 13.60 -7.42
C VAL A 526 -28.91 15.07 -7.35
N GLU A 527 -29.56 15.89 -8.19
CA GLU A 527 -29.34 17.34 -8.28
C GLU A 527 -29.42 18.01 -6.90
N GLY A 528 -28.44 18.89 -6.61
CA GLY A 528 -28.32 19.57 -5.32
C GLY A 528 -27.85 18.73 -4.12
N ASN A 529 -27.70 17.39 -4.22
CA ASN A 529 -27.23 16.60 -3.06
C ASN A 529 -25.78 16.89 -2.67
N PHE A 530 -24.88 17.23 -3.61
CA PHE A 530 -23.54 17.74 -3.30
C PHE A 530 -23.58 18.96 -2.37
N ALA A 531 -24.47 19.92 -2.63
CA ALA A 531 -24.64 21.10 -1.80
C ALA A 531 -25.18 20.77 -0.40
N LYS A 532 -26.07 19.78 -0.27
CA LYS A 532 -26.55 19.29 1.05
C LYS A 532 -25.42 18.64 1.85
N ILE A 533 -24.59 17.82 1.20
CA ILE A 533 -23.49 17.08 1.85
C ILE A 533 -22.40 18.02 2.33
N LEU A 534 -21.98 18.96 1.49
CA LEU A 534 -20.92 19.91 1.83
C LEU A 534 -21.39 21.14 2.61
N LYS A 535 -22.71 21.32 2.83
CA LYS A 535 -23.24 22.45 3.61
C LYS A 535 -22.58 22.60 4.98
N CYS A 536 -22.44 21.51 5.73
CA CYS A 536 -21.85 21.55 7.07
C CYS A 536 -20.38 21.99 7.01
N PHE A 537 -19.61 21.48 6.05
CA PHE A 537 -18.23 21.89 5.82
C PHE A 537 -18.12 23.36 5.39
N VAL A 538 -18.99 23.84 4.50
CA VAL A 538 -19.05 25.25 4.08
C VAL A 538 -19.40 26.18 5.25
N ASP A 539 -20.28 25.75 6.15
CA ASP A 539 -20.61 26.52 7.36
C ASP A 539 -19.45 26.50 8.39
N GLU A 540 -18.73 25.39 8.54
CA GLU A 540 -17.49 25.31 9.33
C GLU A 540 -16.36 26.19 8.75
N LEU A 541 -16.20 26.22 7.42
CA LEU A 541 -15.20 27.06 6.76
C LEU A 541 -15.41 28.54 7.06
N LYS A 542 -16.66 29.03 7.17
CA LYS A 542 -16.94 30.43 7.55
C LYS A 542 -16.45 30.77 8.95
N ILE A 543 -16.51 29.81 9.88
CA ILE A 543 -15.98 29.97 11.24
C ILE A 543 -14.44 29.96 11.19
N LEU A 544 -13.84 29.01 10.48
CA LEU A 544 -12.39 28.87 10.34
C LEU A 544 -11.72 30.03 9.58
N MET A 545 -12.44 30.68 8.66
CA MET A 545 -11.99 31.85 7.90
C MET A 545 -12.31 33.19 8.59
N SER A 546 -12.91 33.16 9.78
CA SER A 546 -13.14 34.37 10.58
C SER A 546 -11.85 34.90 11.23
N ASP A 547 -11.88 36.16 11.64
CA ASP A 547 -10.77 36.79 12.36
C ASP A 547 -10.52 36.14 13.73
N GLU A 548 -11.58 35.64 14.39
CA GLU A 548 -11.49 34.95 15.68
C GLU A 548 -11.00 33.50 15.54
N GLY A 549 -11.40 32.80 14.48
CA GLY A 549 -11.10 31.38 14.26
C GLY A 549 -11.73 30.47 15.31
N VAL A 550 -11.06 29.36 15.63
CA VAL A 550 -11.46 28.41 16.68
C VAL A 550 -10.33 28.26 17.69
N VAL A 551 -10.57 28.64 18.94
CA VAL A 551 -9.60 28.48 20.04
C VAL A 551 -9.61 27.04 20.57
N VAL A 552 -8.43 26.49 20.85
CA VAL A 552 -8.22 25.10 21.28
C VAL A 552 -7.17 25.05 22.38
N ASP A 553 -7.47 24.43 23.51
CA ASP A 553 -6.48 24.14 24.56
C ASP A 553 -5.49 23.06 24.09
N VAL A 554 -4.20 23.30 24.31
CA VAL A 554 -3.13 22.37 23.89
C VAL A 554 -2.59 21.57 25.08
N PRO A 555 -2.17 20.30 24.90
CA PRO A 555 -1.73 19.45 26.01
C PRO A 555 -0.51 19.98 26.77
N GLU A 556 0.32 20.80 26.12
CA GLU A 556 1.50 21.42 26.72
C GLU A 556 1.19 22.65 27.59
N GLY A 557 -0.10 23.03 27.71
CA GLY A 557 -0.56 24.24 28.37
C GLY A 557 -0.70 25.44 27.42
N GLY A 558 -1.69 26.29 27.70
CA GLY A 558 -2.04 27.43 26.85
C GLY A 558 -3.04 27.09 25.74
N THR A 559 -3.25 28.04 24.82
CA THR A 559 -4.25 27.94 23.75
C THR A 559 -3.64 28.15 22.36
N TYR A 560 -4.27 27.57 21.35
CA TYR A 560 -3.95 27.74 19.93
C TYR A 560 -5.20 28.13 19.16
N THR A 561 -5.11 29.16 18.31
CA THR A 561 -6.23 29.59 17.45
C THR A 561 -6.10 28.96 16.06
N ILE A 562 -6.97 28.00 15.77
CA ILE A 562 -7.13 27.47 14.41
C ILE A 562 -7.80 28.54 13.54
N ARG A 563 -7.09 28.98 12.50
CA ARG A 563 -7.66 29.61 11.32
C ARG A 563 -7.37 28.73 10.12
N ALA A 564 -8.32 28.57 9.22
CA ALA A 564 -8.16 27.70 8.05
C ALA A 564 -8.99 28.18 6.85
N CYS A 565 -8.54 27.87 5.64
CA CYS A 565 -9.30 28.11 4.42
C CYS A 565 -9.16 26.94 3.43
N LEU A 566 -10.15 26.80 2.55
CA LEU A 566 -10.09 25.88 1.42
C LEU A 566 -9.25 26.52 0.32
N VAL A 567 -8.11 25.91 -0.02
CA VAL A 567 -7.20 26.43 -1.06
C VAL A 567 -7.21 25.63 -2.35
N CYS A 568 -7.73 24.40 -2.33
CA CYS A 568 -7.72 23.55 -3.51
C CYS A 568 -8.78 22.45 -3.48
N LEU A 569 -9.37 22.16 -4.65
CA LEU A 569 -10.12 20.95 -4.99
C LEU A 569 -9.34 20.11 -6.02
N CYS A 570 -8.83 18.92 -5.66
CA CYS A 570 -8.41 17.87 -6.62
C CYS A 570 -9.49 16.79 -6.64
N ALA A 571 -9.96 16.45 -7.83
CA ALA A 571 -10.85 15.34 -8.05
C ALA A 571 -10.70 14.87 -9.50
N ASP A 572 -11.22 13.68 -9.79
CA ASP A 572 -11.47 13.27 -11.17
C ASP A 572 -12.30 14.35 -11.89
N SER A 573 -12.20 14.42 -13.22
CA SER A 573 -12.88 15.49 -13.96
C SER A 573 -14.40 15.41 -13.84
N SER A 574 -14.99 14.24 -13.60
CA SER A 574 -16.44 14.10 -13.46
C SER A 574 -16.93 14.72 -12.15
N ALA A 575 -16.32 14.37 -11.02
CA ALA A 575 -16.66 14.88 -9.70
C ALA A 575 -16.24 16.36 -9.53
N ALA A 576 -15.11 16.78 -10.10
CA ALA A 576 -14.71 18.19 -10.13
C ALA A 576 -15.75 19.05 -10.87
N HIS A 577 -16.29 18.57 -12.00
CA HIS A 577 -17.33 19.29 -12.74
C HIS A 577 -18.64 19.37 -11.95
N ALA A 578 -19.07 18.27 -11.33
CA ALA A 578 -20.27 18.25 -10.50
C ALA A 578 -20.20 19.22 -9.31
N LEU A 579 -19.09 19.21 -8.55
CA LEU A 579 -18.89 20.11 -7.41
C LEU A 579 -18.87 21.61 -7.79
N LEU A 580 -18.29 21.90 -8.96
CA LEU A 580 -18.14 23.26 -9.47
C LEU A 580 -19.34 23.72 -10.32
N GLY A 581 -20.39 22.92 -10.45
CA GLY A 581 -21.60 23.27 -11.23
C GLY A 581 -21.38 23.30 -12.75
N PHE A 582 -20.31 22.70 -13.27
CA PHE A 582 -20.08 22.59 -14.71
C PHE A 582 -20.84 21.42 -15.33
N MET A 583 -21.17 21.55 -16.62
CA MET A 583 -21.63 20.43 -17.44
C MET A 583 -20.55 19.34 -17.51
N SER A 584 -20.96 18.09 -17.78
CA SER A 584 -20.04 16.95 -17.79
C SER A 584 -18.78 17.18 -18.67
N PRO A 585 -17.65 16.51 -18.37
CA PRO A 585 -16.45 16.60 -19.20
C PRO A 585 -16.64 16.18 -20.68
N SER A 586 -17.76 15.58 -21.09
CA SER A 586 -18.05 15.33 -22.51
C SER A 586 -18.87 16.42 -23.21
N ALA A 587 -19.19 17.53 -22.54
CA ALA A 587 -19.92 18.66 -23.12
C ALA A 587 -19.04 19.47 -24.10
N LYS A 588 -19.66 20.29 -24.98
CA LYS A 588 -18.92 21.11 -25.97
C LYS A 588 -17.87 22.03 -25.32
N LYS A 589 -18.19 22.64 -24.17
CA LYS A 589 -17.23 23.35 -23.31
C LYS A 589 -16.80 22.40 -22.19
N PHE A 590 -15.82 21.55 -22.50
CA PHE A 590 -15.40 20.41 -21.67
C PHE A 590 -14.40 20.77 -20.57
N CYS A 591 -13.72 21.91 -20.67
CA CYS A 591 -12.68 22.32 -19.74
C CYS A 591 -13.25 23.22 -18.63
N ARG A 592 -12.90 22.91 -17.37
CA ARG A 592 -13.24 23.73 -16.19
C ARG A 592 -12.29 24.90 -15.91
N LEU A 593 -11.13 24.94 -16.58
CA LEU A 593 -10.15 26.03 -16.43
C LEU A 593 -10.20 27.06 -17.56
N CYS A 594 -10.64 26.66 -18.75
CA CYS A 594 -10.75 27.57 -19.90
C CYS A 594 -12.03 27.36 -20.72
N MET A 595 -12.26 28.27 -21.66
CA MET A 595 -13.44 28.33 -22.52
C MET A 595 -13.24 27.64 -23.88
N LEU A 596 -12.21 26.80 -24.07
CA LEU A 596 -12.01 26.07 -25.33
C LEU A 596 -13.21 25.13 -25.62
N SER A 597 -13.57 24.95 -26.90
CA SER A 597 -14.55 23.93 -27.28
C SER A 597 -13.91 22.65 -27.81
N LEU A 598 -14.67 21.55 -27.79
CA LEU A 598 -14.29 20.27 -28.39
C LEU A 598 -14.06 20.36 -29.91
N ASP A 599 -14.57 21.39 -30.59
CA ASP A 599 -14.35 21.57 -32.02
C ASP A 599 -13.02 22.27 -32.26
N ASP A 600 -12.73 23.34 -31.51
CA ASP A 600 -11.43 24.04 -31.52
C ASP A 600 -10.28 23.08 -31.18
N LEU A 601 -10.47 22.17 -30.20
CA LEU A 601 -9.48 21.16 -29.80
C LEU A 601 -9.14 20.14 -30.90
N LYS A 602 -10.06 19.88 -31.84
CA LYS A 602 -9.79 18.98 -32.99
C LYS A 602 -8.93 19.67 -34.04
N GLU A 603 -9.10 20.98 -34.20
CA GLU A 603 -8.32 21.79 -35.13
C GLU A 603 -6.90 22.01 -34.61
N ASP A 604 -6.76 22.36 -33.32
CA ASP A 604 -5.47 22.54 -32.64
C ASP A 604 -5.50 21.87 -31.25
N SER A 605 -4.68 20.83 -31.10
CA SER A 605 -4.55 20.05 -29.85
C SER A 605 -3.69 20.72 -28.77
N ALA A 606 -2.93 21.76 -29.13
CA ALA A 606 -2.15 22.58 -28.21
C ALA A 606 -2.89 23.88 -27.80
N ALA A 607 -4.04 24.17 -28.43
CA ALA A 607 -4.82 25.38 -28.16
C ALA A 607 -5.22 25.51 -26.68
N ILE A 608 -5.13 26.76 -26.18
CA ILE A 608 -5.63 27.16 -24.86
C ILE A 608 -6.73 28.20 -25.08
N GLY A 609 -7.94 27.89 -24.62
CA GLY A 609 -9.05 28.85 -24.67
C GLY A 609 -8.89 29.96 -23.63
N GLN A 610 -9.74 30.99 -23.69
CA GLN A 610 -9.80 32.02 -22.66
C GLN A 610 -9.94 31.39 -21.26
N LEU A 611 -9.04 31.72 -20.34
CA LEU A 611 -9.08 31.23 -18.96
C LEU A 611 -10.34 31.71 -18.22
N ARG A 612 -10.87 30.87 -17.34
CA ARG A 612 -12.02 31.18 -16.49
C ARG A 612 -11.54 31.77 -15.17
N THR A 613 -11.90 33.02 -14.89
CA THR A 613 -11.71 33.66 -13.58
C THR A 613 -13.02 33.63 -12.78
N SER A 614 -12.97 33.78 -11.45
CA SER A 614 -14.18 33.84 -10.63
C SER A 614 -15.11 34.99 -11.01
N ALA A 615 -14.57 36.16 -11.36
CA ALA A 615 -15.39 37.28 -11.83
C ALA A 615 -16.16 36.94 -13.13
N LEU A 616 -15.49 36.30 -14.10
CA LEU A 616 -16.13 35.86 -15.34
C LEU A 616 -17.14 34.74 -15.08
N HIS A 617 -16.80 33.77 -14.23
CA HIS A 617 -17.67 32.65 -13.90
C HIS A 617 -18.96 33.11 -13.20
N GLN A 618 -18.86 33.97 -12.18
CA GLN A 618 -20.03 34.54 -11.49
C GLN A 618 -20.95 35.31 -12.45
N GLN A 619 -20.38 36.08 -13.37
CA GLN A 619 -21.15 36.78 -14.41
C GLN A 619 -21.91 35.79 -15.33
N GLN A 620 -21.25 34.70 -15.74
CA GLN A 620 -21.85 33.65 -16.58
C GLN A 620 -22.94 32.87 -15.83
N VAL A 621 -22.71 32.49 -14.56
CA VAL A 621 -23.70 31.83 -13.70
C VAL A 621 -24.96 32.70 -13.57
N ALA A 622 -24.81 33.99 -13.28
CA ALA A 622 -25.94 34.91 -13.18
C ALA A 622 -26.77 35.01 -14.47
N GLN A 623 -26.15 34.94 -15.65
CA GLN A 623 -26.85 34.90 -16.94
C GLN A 623 -27.62 33.59 -17.16
N VAL A 624 -27.07 32.46 -16.73
CA VAL A 624 -27.71 31.14 -16.83
C VAL A 624 -28.88 31.03 -15.86
N GLU A 625 -28.72 31.47 -14.61
CA GLU A 625 -29.79 31.52 -13.60
C GLU A 625 -30.93 32.46 -14.02
N ALA A 626 -30.60 33.64 -14.56
CA ALA A 626 -31.57 34.58 -15.12
C ALA A 626 -32.18 34.10 -16.45
N ARG A 627 -31.74 32.95 -16.98
CA ARG A 627 -32.16 32.34 -18.26
C ARG A 627 -31.98 33.25 -19.48
N THR A 628 -31.07 34.22 -19.40
CA THR A 628 -30.73 35.11 -20.53
C THR A 628 -29.81 34.43 -21.54
N VAL A 629 -29.02 33.44 -21.09
CA VAL A 629 -28.16 32.60 -21.94
C VAL A 629 -28.32 31.13 -21.51
N GLN A 630 -28.28 30.20 -22.47
CA GLN A 630 -28.29 28.77 -22.17
C GLN A 630 -26.95 28.32 -21.55
N GLY A 631 -26.99 27.52 -20.48
CA GLY A 631 -25.78 27.00 -19.81
C GLY A 631 -24.78 26.28 -20.73
N LYS A 632 -25.28 25.63 -21.78
CA LYS A 632 -24.49 25.00 -22.86
C LYS A 632 -23.48 25.93 -23.53
N THR A 633 -23.75 27.24 -23.60
CA THR A 633 -22.86 28.25 -24.17
C THR A 633 -21.56 28.38 -23.37
N PHE A 634 -21.65 28.29 -22.04
CA PHE A 634 -20.53 28.45 -21.11
C PHE A 634 -20.03 27.13 -20.51
N GLY A 635 -20.73 26.03 -20.75
CA GLY A 635 -20.47 24.74 -20.10
C GLY A 635 -20.87 24.72 -18.63
N ILE A 636 -21.83 25.56 -18.22
CA ILE A 636 -22.33 25.67 -16.84
C ILE A 636 -23.67 24.94 -16.76
N LEU A 637 -23.84 24.13 -15.72
CA LEU A 637 -25.08 23.44 -15.38
C LEU A 637 -25.83 24.22 -14.30
N GLU A 638 -25.16 24.50 -13.19
CA GLU A 638 -25.70 25.16 -12.00
C GLU A 638 -24.60 26.01 -11.30
N ARG A 639 -24.94 26.65 -10.17
CA ARG A 639 -23.98 27.36 -9.31
C ARG A 639 -23.21 26.35 -8.47
N SER A 640 -21.89 26.52 -8.32
CA SER A 640 -21.09 25.65 -7.46
C SER A 640 -21.57 25.67 -5.99
N CYS A 641 -21.58 24.50 -5.36
CA CYS A 641 -21.79 24.35 -3.93
C CYS A 641 -20.67 24.91 -3.03
N LEU A 642 -19.51 25.25 -3.61
CA LEU A 642 -18.34 25.81 -2.93
C LEU A 642 -18.16 27.31 -3.17
N GLU A 643 -19.09 27.95 -3.88
CA GLU A 643 -19.08 29.38 -4.17
C GLU A 643 -18.98 30.21 -2.87
N GLY A 644 -18.06 31.17 -2.83
CA GLY A 644 -17.75 31.97 -1.64
C GLY A 644 -16.91 31.28 -0.56
N SER A 645 -16.64 29.97 -0.67
CA SER A 645 -15.66 29.24 0.17
C SER A 645 -14.30 29.08 -0.50
N MET A 646 -14.27 29.19 -1.83
CA MET A 646 -13.08 29.18 -2.70
C MET A 646 -13.34 30.04 -3.95
N ARG A 647 -12.28 30.38 -4.70
CA ARG A 647 -12.39 31.01 -6.02
C ARG A 647 -12.74 29.96 -7.06
N VAL A 648 -14.00 29.92 -7.50
CA VAL A 648 -14.46 29.01 -8.56
C VAL A 648 -14.16 29.61 -9.93
N PRO A 649 -13.47 28.94 -10.88
CA PRO A 649 -12.82 27.63 -10.78
C PRO A 649 -11.30 27.70 -10.48
N GLU A 650 -10.74 28.89 -10.24
CA GLU A 650 -9.30 29.15 -10.10
C GLU A 650 -8.62 28.29 -9.01
N ASP A 651 -9.32 27.97 -7.92
CA ASP A 651 -8.84 27.09 -6.85
C ASP A 651 -9.07 25.58 -7.15
N SER A 652 -9.48 25.20 -8.36
CA SER A 652 -9.55 23.78 -8.78
C SER A 652 -8.21 23.31 -9.38
N ALA A 653 -7.64 22.24 -8.83
CA ALA A 653 -6.52 21.55 -9.45
C ALA A 653 -6.97 20.49 -10.44
N LEU A 654 -6.16 20.25 -11.46
CA LEU A 654 -6.23 19.07 -12.33
C LEU A 654 -5.55 17.88 -11.66
N ASP A 655 -6.04 16.68 -11.96
CA ASP A 655 -5.54 15.46 -11.34
C ASP A 655 -4.43 14.85 -12.19
N ALA A 656 -3.19 15.29 -11.91
CA ALA A 656 -1.98 14.81 -12.56
C ALA A 656 -1.87 13.28 -12.63
N PHE A 657 -2.40 12.55 -11.64
CA PHE A 657 -2.34 11.09 -11.65
C PHE A 657 -3.34 10.50 -12.65
N HIS A 658 -4.63 10.86 -12.54
CA HIS A 658 -5.67 10.33 -13.41
C HIS A 658 -5.58 10.82 -14.86
N ASP A 659 -5.08 12.03 -15.08
CA ASP A 659 -4.86 12.58 -16.42
C ASP A 659 -3.69 11.87 -17.11
N LEU A 660 -2.50 11.83 -16.48
CA LEU A 660 -1.32 11.15 -17.06
C LEU A 660 -1.50 9.64 -17.22
N VAL A 661 -2.14 8.93 -16.27
CA VAL A 661 -2.45 7.50 -16.45
C VAL A 661 -3.34 7.27 -17.68
N GLY A 662 -4.24 8.21 -17.99
CA GLY A 662 -5.07 8.15 -19.20
C GLY A 662 -4.27 8.38 -20.49
N VAL A 663 -3.38 9.37 -20.49
CA VAL A 663 -2.51 9.71 -21.63
C VAL A 663 -1.51 8.58 -21.90
N ILE A 664 -0.76 8.15 -20.88
CA ILE A 664 0.23 7.06 -20.98
C ILE A 664 -0.38 5.77 -21.54
N GLN A 665 -1.56 5.36 -21.06
CA GLN A 665 -2.20 4.15 -21.60
C GLN A 665 -2.65 4.33 -23.06
N MET A 666 -3.06 5.53 -23.47
CA MET A 666 -3.38 5.80 -24.88
C MET A 666 -2.13 5.71 -25.76
N ASP A 667 -1.06 6.43 -25.43
CA ASP A 667 0.09 6.60 -26.31
C ASP A 667 0.85 5.27 -26.47
N ILE A 668 1.03 4.53 -25.38
CA ILE A 668 1.60 3.17 -25.41
C ILE A 668 0.69 2.22 -26.21
N LYS A 669 -0.64 2.32 -26.07
CA LYS A 669 -1.57 1.47 -26.83
C LYS A 669 -1.46 1.73 -28.33
N LEU A 670 -1.42 2.99 -28.74
CA LEU A 670 -1.36 3.39 -30.15
C LEU A 670 0.00 3.05 -30.78
N ALA A 671 1.10 3.31 -30.06
CA ALA A 671 2.44 2.87 -30.47
C ALA A 671 2.53 1.34 -30.60
N LEU A 672 1.99 0.58 -29.64
CA LEU A 672 1.92 -0.89 -29.74
C LEU A 672 1.04 -1.35 -30.89
N TYR A 673 -0.08 -0.69 -31.18
CA TYR A 673 -0.90 -1.01 -32.34
C TYR A 673 -0.11 -0.80 -33.64
N GLU A 674 0.60 0.32 -33.78
CA GLU A 674 1.44 0.59 -34.95
C GLU A 674 2.54 -0.47 -35.10
N PHE A 675 3.34 -0.71 -34.05
CA PHE A 675 4.46 -1.65 -34.11
C PHE A 675 4.02 -3.10 -34.33
N THR A 676 2.89 -3.54 -33.77
CA THR A 676 2.47 -4.96 -33.81
C THR A 676 1.41 -5.30 -34.86
N CYS A 677 0.49 -4.39 -35.18
CA CYS A 677 -0.59 -4.65 -36.13
C CYS A 677 -0.32 -4.05 -37.51
N VAL A 678 0.34 -2.89 -37.59
CA VAL A 678 0.56 -2.16 -38.85
C VAL A 678 1.93 -2.52 -39.44
N ARG A 679 3.01 -2.19 -38.73
CA ARG A 679 4.41 -2.46 -39.16
C ARG A 679 4.87 -3.89 -38.89
N LYS A 680 4.11 -4.65 -38.08
CA LYS A 680 4.35 -6.08 -37.77
C LYS A 680 5.79 -6.38 -37.29
N LEU A 681 6.46 -5.44 -36.61
CA LEU A 681 7.85 -5.53 -36.15
C LEU A 681 8.06 -6.66 -35.13
N PHE A 682 7.04 -6.87 -34.28
CA PHE A 682 6.96 -7.96 -33.32
C PHE A 682 5.48 -8.27 -33.02
N THR A 683 5.21 -9.38 -32.35
CA THR A 683 3.82 -9.79 -32.03
C THR A 683 3.44 -9.45 -30.59
N VAL A 684 2.14 -9.32 -30.31
CA VAL A 684 1.63 -9.09 -28.95
C VAL A 684 2.06 -10.19 -27.95
N PRO A 685 2.08 -11.50 -28.31
CA PRO A 685 2.68 -12.53 -27.47
C PRO A 685 4.17 -12.31 -27.16
N VAL A 686 4.98 -11.86 -28.13
CA VAL A 686 6.40 -11.53 -27.89
C VAL A 686 6.52 -10.38 -26.89
N PHE A 687 5.71 -9.31 -27.04
CA PHE A 687 5.70 -8.20 -26.08
C PHE A 687 5.26 -8.61 -24.67
N ASN A 688 4.22 -9.46 -24.55
CA ASN A 688 3.83 -10.05 -23.27
C ASN A 688 4.97 -10.86 -22.64
N ASN A 689 5.76 -11.59 -23.46
CA ASN A 689 6.91 -12.32 -22.98
C ASN A 689 8.03 -11.38 -22.48
N SER A 690 8.33 -10.29 -23.21
CA SER A 690 9.27 -9.24 -22.76
C SER A 690 8.86 -8.67 -21.40
N VAL A 691 7.57 -8.33 -21.22
CA VAL A 691 7.03 -7.86 -19.92
C VAL A 691 7.19 -8.92 -18.83
N ASN A 692 7.00 -10.20 -19.14
CA ASN A 692 7.17 -11.27 -18.16
C ASN A 692 8.63 -11.49 -17.77
N MET A 693 9.57 -11.42 -18.72
CA MET A 693 10.99 -11.73 -18.50
C MET A 693 11.83 -10.54 -18.02
N PHE A 694 11.35 -9.29 -18.15
CA PHE A 694 12.10 -8.10 -17.76
C PHE A 694 12.52 -8.12 -16.27
N ASN A 695 13.75 -7.71 -15.97
CA ASN A 695 14.26 -7.59 -14.61
C ASN A 695 13.92 -6.22 -14.00
N TYR A 696 12.84 -6.17 -13.24
CA TYR A 696 12.32 -4.96 -12.60
C TYR A 696 13.21 -4.41 -11.46
N GLY A 697 13.95 -5.29 -10.78
CA GLY A 697 14.60 -4.97 -9.50
C GLY A 697 13.63 -4.77 -8.32
N THR A 698 14.17 -4.76 -7.09
CA THR A 698 13.37 -4.68 -5.84
C THR A 698 12.44 -3.45 -5.77
N PRO A 699 12.88 -2.21 -6.10
CA PRO A 699 12.03 -1.01 -6.02
C PRO A 699 10.76 -1.05 -6.90
N ASP A 700 10.79 -1.81 -8.00
CA ASP A 700 9.70 -1.90 -8.99
C ASP A 700 8.96 -3.25 -8.97
N ARG A 701 9.41 -4.24 -8.19
CA ARG A 701 8.79 -5.57 -8.05
C ARG A 701 7.27 -5.53 -7.77
N LYS A 702 6.81 -4.61 -6.92
CA LYS A 702 5.38 -4.45 -6.57
C LYS A 702 4.56 -3.73 -7.67
N ASN A 703 5.22 -3.10 -8.63
CA ASN A 703 4.62 -2.28 -9.69
C ASN A 703 4.75 -2.90 -11.09
N LYS A 704 5.21 -4.16 -11.18
CA LYS A 704 5.34 -4.90 -12.46
C LYS A 704 4.03 -4.84 -13.27
N PRO A 705 4.05 -4.37 -14.53
CA PRO A 705 2.89 -4.42 -15.42
C PRO A 705 2.40 -5.85 -15.63
N SER A 706 1.09 -5.99 -15.81
CA SER A 706 0.45 -7.26 -16.13
C SER A 706 0.71 -7.59 -17.60
N ALA A 707 1.32 -8.74 -17.89
CA ALA A 707 1.52 -9.25 -19.25
C ALA A 707 0.22 -9.84 -19.84
N ASN A 708 -0.82 -9.00 -19.92
CA ASN A 708 -2.17 -9.36 -20.36
C ASN A 708 -2.63 -8.52 -21.57
N PHE A 709 -1.67 -8.06 -22.39
CA PHE A 709 -1.95 -7.29 -23.60
C PHE A 709 -2.62 -8.19 -24.66
N LEU A 710 -3.66 -7.68 -25.32
CA LEU A 710 -4.47 -8.43 -26.29
C LEU A 710 -4.63 -7.61 -27.58
N LYS A 711 -4.44 -8.22 -28.75
CA LYS A 711 -4.62 -7.55 -30.07
C LYS A 711 -5.98 -6.84 -30.17
N ARG A 712 -7.07 -7.49 -29.74
CA ARG A 712 -8.43 -6.91 -29.68
C ARG A 712 -8.51 -5.62 -28.84
N LYS A 713 -7.73 -5.52 -27.75
CA LYS A 713 -7.67 -4.32 -26.90
C LYS A 713 -6.81 -3.21 -27.49
N LEU A 714 -5.77 -3.54 -28.25
CA LEU A 714 -5.05 -2.54 -29.06
C LEU A 714 -5.95 -1.98 -30.17
N CYS A 715 -6.90 -2.77 -30.69
CA CYS A 715 -7.82 -2.35 -31.76
C CYS A 715 -9.06 -1.55 -31.30
N ASP A 716 -9.44 -1.56 -30.01
CA ASP A 716 -10.68 -0.90 -29.57
C ASP A 716 -10.56 0.65 -29.51
N ASN A 717 -11.68 1.37 -29.33
CA ASN A 717 -11.69 2.84 -29.31
C ASN A 717 -11.41 3.44 -27.90
N GLY A 718 -11.06 2.62 -26.91
CA GLY A 718 -10.75 3.09 -25.55
C GLY A 718 -9.27 3.48 -25.39
N HIS A 719 -8.92 4.11 -24.28
CA HIS A 719 -7.51 4.33 -23.91
C HIS A 719 -6.91 3.23 -23.02
N SER A 720 -7.73 2.35 -22.44
CA SER A 720 -7.27 1.47 -21.35
C SER A 720 -6.48 0.24 -21.81
N LEU A 721 -5.32 0.05 -21.20
CA LEU A 721 -4.45 -1.12 -21.30
C LEU A 721 -4.65 -2.14 -20.16
N ARG A 722 -5.69 -1.97 -19.31
CA ARG A 722 -5.96 -2.80 -18.12
C ARG A 722 -4.78 -2.91 -17.13
N GLN A 723 -3.98 -1.85 -17.03
CA GLN A 723 -2.93 -1.67 -16.03
C GLN A 723 -3.45 -0.77 -14.90
N SER A 724 -3.00 -0.98 -13.66
CA SER A 724 -3.22 -0.01 -12.56
C SER A 724 -2.37 1.25 -12.77
N GLY A 725 -2.65 2.35 -12.05
CA GLY A 725 -1.85 3.57 -12.17
C GLY A 725 -0.35 3.34 -11.92
N SER A 726 0.02 2.63 -10.84
CA SER A 726 1.43 2.30 -10.55
C SER A 726 2.07 1.39 -11.62
N GLN A 727 1.31 0.44 -12.17
CA GLN A 727 1.75 -0.37 -13.32
C GLN A 727 1.95 0.48 -14.58
N THR A 728 1.09 1.48 -14.80
CA THR A 728 1.16 2.40 -15.95
C THR A 728 2.46 3.21 -15.94
N PHE A 729 2.83 3.80 -14.79
CA PHE A 729 4.10 4.53 -14.64
C PHE A 729 5.34 3.62 -14.65
N CYS A 730 5.21 2.35 -14.26
CA CYS A 730 6.28 1.37 -14.45
C CYS A 730 6.45 1.05 -15.94
N LEU A 731 5.34 0.76 -16.64
CA LEU A 731 5.32 0.45 -18.07
C LEU A 731 5.94 1.57 -18.91
N LEU A 732 5.58 2.84 -18.67
CA LEU A 732 6.15 4.00 -19.39
C LEU A 732 7.68 4.02 -19.33
N ARG A 733 8.27 3.81 -18.15
CA ARG A 733 9.73 3.86 -17.96
C ARG A 733 10.46 2.70 -18.65
N ILE A 734 9.88 1.50 -18.62
CA ILE A 734 10.50 0.32 -19.22
C ILE A 734 10.15 0.13 -20.70
N PHE A 735 9.14 0.84 -21.23
CA PHE A 735 8.64 0.61 -22.59
C PHE A 735 9.73 0.59 -23.67
N PRO A 736 10.72 1.52 -23.68
CA PRO A 736 11.82 1.47 -24.64
C PRO A 736 12.71 0.22 -24.55
N PHE A 737 12.76 -0.45 -23.39
CA PHE A 737 13.52 -1.71 -23.18
C PHE A 737 12.71 -2.96 -23.57
N LEU A 738 11.39 -2.86 -23.67
CA LEU A 738 10.51 -4.00 -23.98
C LEU A 738 10.36 -4.26 -25.48
N ILE A 739 10.70 -3.28 -26.31
CA ILE A 739 10.55 -3.31 -27.76
C ILE A 739 11.91 -3.56 -28.43
N SER A 740 11.92 -4.47 -29.40
CA SER A 740 13.10 -4.79 -30.22
C SER A 740 12.97 -4.19 -31.61
N GLY A 741 14.07 -3.70 -32.19
CA GLY A 741 14.12 -3.26 -33.59
C GLY A 741 13.45 -1.91 -33.92
N VAL A 742 13.06 -1.12 -32.92
CA VAL A 742 12.59 0.27 -33.11
C VAL A 742 13.75 1.24 -32.83
N GLN A 743 13.98 2.21 -33.70
CA GLN A 743 15.06 3.20 -33.53
C GLN A 743 14.64 4.37 -32.61
N SER A 744 15.61 5.05 -32.00
CA SER A 744 15.36 6.16 -31.07
C SER A 744 14.76 7.42 -31.71
N ASN A 745 14.94 7.59 -33.02
CA ASN A 745 14.40 8.68 -33.84
C ASN A 745 13.00 8.36 -34.41
N ASP A 746 12.48 7.16 -34.18
CA ASP A 746 11.13 6.77 -34.61
C ASP A 746 10.09 7.71 -33.96
N PRO A 747 9.15 8.30 -34.72
CA PRO A 747 8.28 9.35 -34.18
C PRO A 747 7.34 8.83 -33.07
N TYR A 748 6.98 7.54 -33.09
CA TYR A 748 6.23 6.91 -32.01
C TYR A 748 7.07 6.77 -30.73
N MET A 749 8.39 6.62 -30.86
CA MET A 749 9.32 6.66 -29.71
C MET A 749 9.61 8.08 -29.24
N LYS A 750 9.74 9.06 -30.15
CA LYS A 750 9.80 10.49 -29.78
C LYS A 750 8.60 10.87 -28.91
N LEU A 751 7.39 10.42 -29.26
CA LEU A 751 6.18 10.65 -28.46
C LEU A 751 6.32 10.09 -27.03
N ILE A 752 6.72 8.82 -26.88
CA ILE A 752 6.92 8.19 -25.56
C ILE A 752 8.02 8.89 -24.75
N HIS A 753 9.10 9.35 -25.40
CA HIS A 753 10.19 10.07 -24.73
C HIS A 753 9.76 11.47 -24.27
N LEU A 754 8.97 12.20 -25.07
CA LEU A 754 8.35 13.46 -24.66
C LEU A 754 7.45 13.25 -23.43
N LEU A 755 6.62 12.21 -23.43
CA LEU A 755 5.75 11.90 -22.30
C LEU A 755 6.53 11.51 -21.03
N GLN A 756 7.63 10.78 -21.17
CA GLN A 756 8.55 10.49 -20.07
C GLN A 756 9.14 11.77 -19.44
N ASP A 757 9.57 12.74 -20.25
CA ASP A 757 10.08 14.03 -19.75
C ASP A 757 8.96 14.85 -19.06
N ILE A 758 7.76 14.90 -19.65
CA ILE A 758 6.57 15.55 -19.06
C ILE A 758 6.25 14.97 -17.68
N VAL A 759 6.24 13.65 -17.55
CA VAL A 759 5.96 12.93 -16.30
C VAL A 759 7.00 13.22 -15.22
N GLN A 760 8.29 13.34 -15.58
CA GLN A 760 9.35 13.69 -14.64
C GLN A 760 9.16 15.11 -14.06
N ILE A 761 8.77 16.09 -14.87
CA ILE A 761 8.53 17.47 -14.39
C ILE A 761 7.25 17.54 -13.54
N ILE A 762 6.14 16.93 -13.98
CA ILE A 762 4.86 17.00 -13.26
C ILE A 762 4.94 16.42 -11.83
N PHE A 763 5.75 15.39 -11.62
CA PHE A 763 5.89 14.74 -10.31
C PHE A 763 7.14 15.15 -9.50
N SER A 764 7.85 16.21 -9.91
CA SER A 764 8.94 16.76 -9.10
C SER A 764 8.44 17.45 -7.83
N PHE A 765 9.23 17.36 -6.75
CA PHE A 765 9.03 18.12 -5.50
C PHE A 765 9.66 19.54 -5.53
N LYS A 766 10.49 19.85 -6.53
CA LYS A 766 11.20 21.13 -6.67
C LYS A 766 11.16 21.56 -8.15
N LEU A 767 10.77 22.79 -8.41
CA LEU A 767 10.63 23.32 -9.78
C LEU A 767 11.19 24.74 -9.87
N ARG A 768 11.94 25.04 -10.93
CA ARG A 768 12.31 26.41 -11.32
C ARG A 768 11.37 26.87 -12.43
N GLU A 769 11.30 28.17 -12.67
CA GLU A 769 10.54 28.73 -13.80
C GLU A 769 10.98 28.17 -15.17
N ILE A 770 12.28 27.84 -15.33
CA ILE A 770 12.78 27.18 -16.54
C ILE A 770 12.26 25.75 -16.72
N ASP A 771 12.02 25.01 -15.62
CA ASP A 771 11.45 23.66 -15.67
C ASP A 771 9.96 23.72 -16.05
N ILE A 772 9.25 24.73 -15.56
CA ILE A 772 7.84 25.00 -15.92
C ILE A 772 7.73 25.42 -17.40
N SER A 773 8.58 26.33 -17.86
CA SER A 773 8.63 26.74 -19.28
C SER A 773 9.01 25.56 -20.20
N ARG A 774 9.90 24.67 -19.75
CA ARG A 774 10.25 23.43 -20.46
C ARG A 774 9.06 22.47 -20.52
N LEU A 775 8.28 22.32 -19.44
CA LEU A 775 7.07 21.50 -19.45
C LEU A 775 6.07 22.01 -20.49
N GLU A 776 5.83 23.31 -20.55
CA GLU A 776 4.92 23.93 -21.52
C GLU A 776 5.36 23.62 -22.96
N TYR A 777 6.64 23.80 -23.29
CA TYR A 777 7.21 23.43 -24.58
C TYR A 777 7.07 21.93 -24.88
N LEU A 778 7.40 21.05 -23.93
CA LEU A 778 7.31 19.60 -24.12
C LEU A 778 5.87 19.14 -24.34
N VAL A 779 4.89 19.73 -23.65
CA VAL A 779 3.46 19.44 -23.84
C VAL A 779 2.99 19.89 -25.22
N THR A 780 3.41 21.06 -25.70
CA THR A 780 3.10 21.51 -27.07
C THR A 780 3.70 20.57 -28.12
N GLU A 781 4.99 20.21 -28.01
CA GLU A 781 5.64 19.23 -28.90
C GLU A 781 4.92 17.87 -28.88
N HIS A 782 4.53 17.39 -27.69
CA HIS A 782 3.84 16.13 -27.50
C HIS A 782 2.46 16.11 -28.16
N ASN A 783 1.64 17.15 -27.91
CA ASN A 783 0.30 17.25 -28.44
C ASN A 783 0.33 17.40 -29.98
N ASN A 784 1.23 18.22 -30.52
CA ASN A 784 1.43 18.38 -31.95
C ASN A 784 1.83 17.06 -32.63
N LEU A 785 2.81 16.35 -32.07
CA LEU A 785 3.24 15.05 -32.59
C LEU A 785 2.14 13.98 -32.50
N PHE A 786 1.36 13.97 -31.41
CA PHE A 786 0.19 13.10 -31.28
C PHE A 786 -0.85 13.40 -32.37
N HIS A 787 -1.13 14.69 -32.63
CA HIS A 787 -2.09 15.11 -33.65
C HIS A 787 -1.62 14.73 -35.07
N GLN A 788 -0.34 14.95 -35.38
CA GLN A 788 0.28 14.49 -36.64
C GLN A 788 0.19 12.97 -36.80
N LEU A 789 0.53 12.18 -35.78
CA LEU A 789 0.56 10.72 -35.90
C LEU A 789 -0.83 10.05 -35.96
N PHE A 790 -1.86 10.67 -35.37
CA PHE A 790 -3.13 9.99 -35.10
C PHE A 790 -4.41 10.74 -35.49
N VAL A 791 -4.34 12.04 -35.80
CA VAL A 791 -5.51 12.87 -36.12
C VAL A 791 -5.45 13.43 -37.54
N ARG A 792 -4.29 13.96 -37.95
CA ARG A 792 -3.97 14.40 -39.32
C ARG A 792 -2.63 13.81 -39.77
N PRO A 793 -2.57 12.51 -40.10
CA PRO A 793 -1.40 11.94 -40.76
C PRO A 793 -1.20 12.63 -42.11
N GLU A 794 -0.06 13.28 -42.28
CA GLU A 794 0.37 13.83 -43.58
C GLU A 794 0.46 12.68 -44.59
N ALA A 795 -0.21 12.84 -45.74
CA ALA A 795 0.00 11.93 -46.86
C ALA A 795 1.40 12.18 -47.44
N PRO A 796 2.19 11.13 -47.76
CA PRO A 796 3.52 11.31 -48.31
C PRO A 796 3.46 12.08 -49.64
N GLU A 797 4.40 13.00 -49.85
CA GLU A 797 4.45 13.95 -50.99
C GLU A 797 4.36 13.28 -52.38
N GLN A 798 4.67 11.98 -52.45
CA GLN A 798 4.62 11.19 -53.69
C GLN A 798 3.19 10.92 -54.21
N GLU A 799 2.15 10.97 -53.38
CA GLU A 799 0.75 10.80 -53.84
C GLU A 799 0.14 12.09 -54.43
N GLN A 800 0.67 13.29 -54.13
CA GLN A 800 0.09 14.54 -54.63
C GLN A 800 0.22 14.70 -56.15
N VAL A 801 1.25 14.11 -56.76
CA VAL A 801 1.48 14.17 -58.21
C VAL A 801 0.50 13.29 -59.00
N MET A 802 -0.05 12.23 -58.38
CA MET A 802 -1.00 11.32 -59.01
C MET A 802 -2.43 11.89 -59.07
N LEU A 803 -2.81 12.73 -58.11
CA LEU A 803 -4.18 13.24 -57.96
C LEU A 803 -4.54 14.41 -58.90
N GLU A 804 -3.56 14.98 -59.60
CA GLU A 804 -3.81 16.01 -60.63
C GLU A 804 -4.15 15.40 -62.00
N GLU A 805 -3.86 14.12 -62.25
CA GLU A 805 -4.14 13.46 -63.55
C GLU A 805 -5.55 12.82 -63.62
N GLU A 806 -6.25 12.61 -62.50
CA GLU A 806 -7.58 11.97 -62.47
C GLU A 806 -8.78 12.95 -62.54
N GLN A 807 -8.56 14.27 -62.56
CA GLN A 807 -9.66 15.26 -62.52
C GLN A 807 -10.30 15.59 -63.89
N GLU A 808 -9.83 15.03 -65.01
CA GLU A 808 -10.44 15.21 -66.34
C GLU A 808 -11.35 14.01 -66.73
N GLY A 809 -12.48 13.83 -66.02
CA GLY A 809 -13.31 12.62 -66.19
C GLY A 809 -14.81 12.69 -65.81
N ASN A 810 -15.59 13.46 -66.58
CA ASN A 810 -17.06 13.39 -66.73
C ASN A 810 -18.04 13.64 -65.56
N VAL A 811 -18.99 14.51 -65.90
CA VAL A 811 -20.22 14.96 -65.25
C VAL A 811 -21.38 13.95 -65.50
N ASP A 812 -22.24 13.66 -64.51
CA ASP A 812 -23.73 13.90 -64.55
C ASP A 812 -24.56 13.27 -63.39
N ASP A 813 -25.38 14.14 -62.77
CA ASP A 813 -26.65 14.04 -62.02
C ASP A 813 -27.04 12.94 -60.95
N PRO A 814 -27.96 13.25 -60.00
CA PRO A 814 -28.22 12.46 -58.78
C PRO A 814 -29.61 11.78 -58.70
N LEU A 815 -29.75 10.69 -57.93
CA LEU A 815 -31.04 10.20 -57.41
C LEU A 815 -30.94 9.51 -56.03
N GLU A 816 -32.11 9.30 -55.41
CA GLU A 816 -32.36 9.09 -53.98
C GLU A 816 -32.29 7.62 -53.48
N GLY A 817 -32.00 7.46 -52.18
CA GLY A 817 -32.78 6.58 -51.28
C GLY A 817 -32.40 5.10 -51.18
N GLY A 818 -32.02 4.67 -49.96
CA GLY A 818 -31.91 3.26 -49.60
C GLY A 818 -31.09 3.03 -48.33
N ASP A 819 -31.77 2.78 -47.20
CA ASP A 819 -31.13 2.19 -46.02
C ASP A 819 -31.00 0.67 -46.25
N GLU A 820 -29.79 0.17 -46.49
CA GLU A 820 -29.49 -1.28 -46.44
C GLU A 820 -28.39 -1.56 -45.41
N GLU A 821 -28.67 -2.50 -44.51
CA GLU A 821 -27.67 -3.09 -43.62
C GLU A 821 -26.73 -3.97 -44.46
N ILE A 822 -25.44 -3.66 -44.48
CA ILE A 822 -24.42 -4.44 -45.20
C ILE A 822 -23.71 -5.36 -44.22
N ASP A 823 -23.76 -6.67 -44.49
CA ASP A 823 -23.01 -7.70 -43.74
C ASP A 823 -21.50 -7.48 -43.83
N ASP A 824 -20.81 -7.59 -42.68
CA ASP A 824 -19.35 -7.55 -42.56
C ASP A 824 -18.73 -8.91 -42.97
N ASP A 825 -18.56 -9.14 -44.28
CA ASP A 825 -17.61 -10.14 -44.80
C ASP A 825 -17.03 -9.68 -46.16
N VAL A 826 -15.79 -9.15 -46.14
CA VAL A 826 -15.01 -8.83 -47.35
C VAL A 826 -13.61 -9.42 -47.18
N GLU A 827 -13.19 -10.21 -48.18
CA GLU A 827 -11.93 -10.96 -48.19
C GLU A 827 -10.68 -10.05 -48.26
N GLU A 828 -9.53 -10.59 -47.86
CA GLU A 828 -8.24 -9.88 -47.86
C GLU A 828 -7.72 -9.66 -49.29
N GLU A 829 -7.90 -8.47 -49.86
CA GLU A 829 -7.15 -8.05 -51.06
C GLU A 829 -5.75 -7.54 -50.68
N ASP A 830 -4.74 -8.37 -50.94
CA ASP A 830 -3.30 -8.09 -50.75
C ASP A 830 -2.77 -7.04 -51.76
N SER A 831 -3.27 -5.80 -51.69
CA SER A 831 -2.70 -4.64 -52.38
C SER A 831 -2.23 -3.57 -51.40
N GLU A 832 -1.11 -2.91 -51.72
CA GLU A 832 -0.47 -1.89 -50.86
C GLU A 832 -1.40 -0.67 -50.66
N ASP A 833 -2.16 -0.33 -51.71
CA ASP A 833 -3.16 0.74 -51.74
C ASP A 833 -4.44 0.38 -50.96
N GLY A 834 -4.88 -0.89 -51.03
CA GLY A 834 -5.93 -1.43 -50.15
C GLY A 834 -5.53 -1.34 -48.67
N ALA A 835 -4.28 -1.67 -48.35
CA ALA A 835 -3.74 -1.54 -46.99
C ALA A 835 -3.67 -0.07 -46.53
N GLN A 836 -3.27 0.88 -47.38
CA GLN A 836 -3.31 2.32 -47.08
C GLN A 836 -4.74 2.84 -46.89
N THR A 837 -5.68 2.41 -47.72
CA THR A 837 -7.10 2.78 -47.62
C THR A 837 -7.74 2.23 -46.34
N ILE A 838 -7.43 0.99 -45.96
CA ILE A 838 -7.82 0.39 -44.67
C ILE A 838 -7.15 1.12 -43.49
N ARG A 839 -5.88 1.54 -43.61
CA ARG A 839 -5.16 2.34 -42.61
C ARG A 839 -5.86 3.69 -42.38
N ARG A 840 -6.20 4.43 -43.46
CA ARG A 840 -6.99 5.68 -43.42
C ARG A 840 -8.38 5.46 -42.81
N ARG A 841 -9.12 4.41 -43.22
CA ARG A 841 -10.47 4.09 -42.69
C ARG A 841 -10.46 3.66 -41.21
N LEU A 842 -9.41 2.97 -40.74
CA LEU A 842 -9.28 2.57 -39.34
C LEU A 842 -8.78 3.71 -38.45
N GLN A 843 -7.80 4.51 -38.89
CA GLN A 843 -7.32 5.67 -38.13
C GLN A 843 -8.43 6.72 -37.96
N SER A 844 -9.14 7.07 -39.05
CA SER A 844 -10.26 8.02 -39.02
C SER A 844 -11.50 7.55 -38.24
N LYS A 845 -11.69 6.24 -38.03
CA LYS A 845 -12.72 5.69 -37.12
C LYS A 845 -12.28 5.66 -35.65
N LYS A 846 -10.98 5.57 -35.34
CA LYS A 846 -10.46 5.32 -33.97
C LYS A 846 -10.34 6.55 -33.07
N LEU A 847 -10.11 7.76 -33.61
CA LEU A 847 -9.84 8.97 -32.80
C LEU A 847 -10.69 10.20 -33.15
N LYS A 848 -11.99 10.01 -33.46
CA LYS A 848 -12.95 11.13 -33.68
C LYS A 848 -13.23 12.03 -32.46
N LYS A 849 -12.66 11.74 -31.29
CA LYS A 849 -12.88 12.49 -30.04
C LYS A 849 -11.52 12.96 -29.49
N GLY A 850 -11.30 14.27 -29.50
CA GLY A 850 -10.14 14.89 -28.85
C GLY A 850 -10.06 14.47 -27.38
N ILE A 851 -8.84 14.20 -26.92
CA ILE A 851 -8.61 13.65 -25.58
C ILE A 851 -8.55 14.82 -24.59
N ASN A 852 -9.63 15.05 -23.83
CA ASN A 852 -9.68 16.08 -22.80
C ASN A 852 -8.48 16.04 -21.83
N LYS A 853 -8.04 14.82 -21.45
CA LYS A 853 -6.87 14.60 -20.58
C LYS A 853 -5.56 15.11 -21.20
N MET A 854 -5.45 15.11 -22.52
CA MET A 854 -4.31 15.68 -23.24
C MET A 854 -4.36 17.21 -23.20
N HIS A 855 -5.55 17.80 -23.31
CA HIS A 855 -5.74 19.23 -23.09
C HIS A 855 -5.49 19.64 -21.63
N HIS A 856 -5.71 18.77 -20.64
CA HIS A 856 -5.37 19.09 -19.24
C HIS A 856 -3.87 19.34 -19.06
N LEU A 857 -2.99 18.70 -19.86
CA LEU A 857 -1.55 18.87 -19.76
C LEU A 857 -1.12 20.34 -19.97
N VAL A 858 -1.80 21.09 -20.85
CA VAL A 858 -1.43 22.48 -21.20
C VAL A 858 -1.63 23.45 -20.02
N HIS A 859 -2.43 23.08 -19.03
CA HIS A 859 -2.71 23.92 -17.86
C HIS A 859 -1.73 23.70 -16.71
N TYR A 860 -0.95 22.60 -16.68
CA TYR A 860 -0.04 22.34 -15.54
C TYR A 860 1.05 23.39 -15.38
N GLY A 861 1.53 24.00 -16.47
CA GLY A 861 2.50 25.09 -16.39
C GLY A 861 1.97 26.28 -15.58
N GLN A 862 0.72 26.68 -15.84
CA GLN A 862 0.02 27.69 -15.06
C GLN A 862 -0.24 27.22 -13.61
N GLN A 863 -0.79 26.01 -13.43
CA GLN A 863 -1.11 25.50 -12.08
C GLN A 863 0.13 25.39 -11.17
N MET A 864 1.30 25.08 -11.73
CA MET A 864 2.57 25.07 -10.99
C MET A 864 2.99 26.44 -10.49
N ARG A 865 2.85 27.49 -11.32
CA ARG A 865 3.15 28.88 -10.90
C ARG A 865 2.17 29.39 -9.85
N GLU A 866 0.91 28.96 -9.93
CA GLU A 866 -0.16 29.32 -8.99
C GLU A 866 -0.04 28.63 -7.64
N LYS A 867 0.16 27.30 -7.65
CA LYS A 867 -0.06 26.40 -6.49
C LYS A 867 1.21 25.68 -6.03
N GLY A 868 2.32 25.82 -6.75
CA GLY A 868 3.57 25.09 -6.50
C GLY A 868 3.56 23.67 -7.08
N PRO A 869 4.48 22.78 -6.66
CA PRO A 869 4.68 21.49 -7.30
C PRO A 869 3.46 20.54 -7.24
N MET A 870 3.00 20.07 -8.41
CA MET A 870 1.75 19.30 -8.56
C MET A 870 1.75 17.95 -7.83
N ILE A 871 2.93 17.37 -7.54
CA ILE A 871 3.08 16.19 -6.67
C ILE A 871 2.44 16.38 -5.28
N ARG A 872 2.36 17.63 -4.77
CA ARG A 872 1.71 17.92 -3.48
C ARG A 872 0.18 17.85 -3.56
N LEU A 873 -0.38 17.90 -4.77
CA LEU A 873 -1.81 17.86 -5.04
C LEU A 873 -2.28 16.52 -5.64
N TRP A 874 -1.37 15.59 -5.98
CA TRP A 874 -1.74 14.34 -6.67
C TRP A 874 -2.74 13.49 -5.87
N CYS A 875 -3.71 12.93 -6.60
CA CYS A 875 -4.82 12.19 -5.99
C CYS A 875 -4.49 10.67 -5.73
N ALA A 876 -3.24 10.20 -5.98
CA ALA A 876 -2.86 8.78 -5.83
C ALA A 876 -2.96 8.22 -4.40
N LYS A 877 -2.76 9.06 -3.36
CA LYS A 877 -2.83 8.61 -1.95
C LYS A 877 -4.25 8.28 -1.48
N PHE A 878 -5.29 8.77 -2.16
CA PHE A 878 -6.69 8.49 -1.83
C PHE A 878 -7.09 7.09 -2.28
N GLU A 879 -6.63 6.62 -3.46
CA GLU A 879 -6.71 5.20 -3.84
C GLU A 879 -6.09 4.29 -2.76
N GLY A 880 -4.94 4.68 -2.22
CA GLY A 880 -4.27 3.99 -1.12
C GLY A 880 -5.12 3.92 0.16
N ARG A 881 -5.85 4.98 0.49
CA ARG A 881 -6.82 5.02 1.60
C ARG A 881 -8.07 4.18 1.34
N HIS A 882 -8.53 4.04 0.09
CA HIS A 882 -9.68 3.21 -0.28
C HIS A 882 -9.50 1.73 0.10
N ARG A 883 -8.25 1.28 0.26
CA ARG A 883 -7.90 -0.03 0.80
C ARG A 883 -8.51 -0.30 2.18
N ILE A 884 -8.69 0.73 3.03
CA ILE A 884 -9.31 0.58 4.35
C ILE A 884 -10.75 0.11 4.17
N PHE A 885 -11.55 0.82 3.38
CA PHE A 885 -12.94 0.44 3.12
C PHE A 885 -13.05 -0.97 2.52
N ARG A 886 -12.26 -1.30 1.50
CA ARG A 886 -12.26 -2.63 0.88
C ARG A 886 -11.84 -3.75 1.85
N LYS A 887 -10.92 -3.48 2.78
CA LYS A 887 -10.50 -4.44 3.82
C LYS A 887 -11.61 -4.68 4.84
N HIS A 888 -12.18 -3.59 5.38
CA HIS A 888 -13.24 -3.68 6.39
C HIS A 888 -14.57 -4.21 5.82
N SER A 889 -14.96 -3.86 4.59
CA SER A 889 -16.20 -4.33 3.97
C SER A 889 -16.21 -5.85 3.80
N GLY A 890 -15.12 -6.41 3.24
CA GLY A 890 -14.97 -7.85 3.00
C GLY A 890 -14.87 -8.70 4.26
N VAL A 891 -14.51 -8.09 5.41
CA VAL A 891 -14.45 -8.76 6.72
C VAL A 891 -15.78 -8.62 7.47
N GLN A 892 -16.31 -7.39 7.62
CA GLN A 892 -17.52 -7.17 8.41
C GLN A 892 -18.79 -7.70 7.73
N ASN A 893 -18.83 -7.72 6.39
CA ASN A 893 -19.95 -8.21 5.58
C ASN A 893 -21.34 -7.61 5.94
N ASN A 894 -21.34 -6.43 6.60
CA ASN A 894 -22.54 -5.71 7.03
C ASN A 894 -22.84 -4.57 6.05
N PHE A 895 -23.84 -4.79 5.20
CA PHE A 895 -24.25 -3.82 4.17
C PHE A 895 -25.57 -3.08 4.51
N LYS A 896 -26.01 -3.07 5.78
CA LYS A 896 -27.24 -2.37 6.19
C LYS A 896 -27.15 -0.84 6.09
N ASN A 897 -26.02 -0.28 6.54
CA ASN A 897 -25.63 1.10 6.32
C ASN A 897 -24.09 1.09 6.17
N PRO A 898 -23.59 0.85 4.93
CA PRO A 898 -22.17 0.86 4.64
C PRO A 898 -21.52 2.21 4.95
N PRO A 899 -22.06 3.39 4.57
CA PRO A 899 -21.49 4.69 4.96
C PRO A 899 -21.20 4.79 6.47
N LYS A 900 -22.19 4.51 7.32
CA LYS A 900 -22.04 4.55 8.79
C LYS A 900 -20.99 3.59 9.33
N THR A 901 -21.00 2.35 8.84
CA THR A 901 -20.04 1.33 9.27
C THR A 901 -18.62 1.71 8.82
N MET A 902 -18.47 2.11 7.56
CA MET A 902 -17.19 2.43 6.94
C MET A 902 -16.57 3.72 7.49
N ALA A 903 -17.35 4.77 7.73
CA ALA A 903 -16.86 6.01 8.34
C ALA A 903 -16.30 5.78 9.76
N ARG A 904 -17.02 5.02 10.60
CA ARG A 904 -16.56 4.61 11.94
C ARG A 904 -15.24 3.82 11.85
N MET A 905 -15.13 2.87 10.92
CA MET A 905 -13.90 2.10 10.71
C MET A 905 -12.73 2.94 10.19
N PHE A 906 -12.98 3.92 9.32
CA PHE A 906 -11.95 4.84 8.82
C PHE A 906 -11.33 5.67 9.94
N GLN A 907 -12.18 6.18 10.85
CA GLN A 907 -11.73 6.97 11.99
C GLN A 907 -10.92 6.11 12.97
N LEU A 908 -11.36 4.88 13.29
CA LEU A 908 -10.57 3.91 14.07
C LEU A 908 -9.22 3.58 13.42
N ALA A 909 -9.20 3.31 12.11
CA ALA A 909 -7.96 3.01 11.38
C ALA A 909 -6.99 4.21 11.38
N THR A 910 -7.51 5.44 11.30
CA THR A 910 -6.71 6.67 11.36
C THR A 910 -6.16 6.95 12.75
N LEU A 911 -6.98 6.76 13.80
CA LEU A 911 -6.54 6.87 15.20
C LEU A 911 -5.45 5.83 15.53
N GLY A 912 -5.67 4.56 15.18
CA GLY A 912 -4.70 3.48 15.38
C GLY A 912 -3.38 3.73 14.64
N SER A 913 -3.45 4.17 13.37
CA SER A 913 -2.27 4.54 12.58
C SER A 913 -1.48 5.72 13.18
N THR A 914 -2.16 6.64 13.85
CA THR A 914 -1.54 7.82 14.48
C THR A 914 -0.87 7.44 15.80
N ARG A 915 -1.57 6.70 16.68
CA ARG A 915 -1.08 6.33 18.01
C ARG A 915 -0.06 5.18 18.01
N SER A 916 -0.08 4.28 17.03
CA SER A 916 0.98 3.26 16.89
C SER A 916 2.36 3.89 16.61
N LYS A 917 2.40 5.15 16.17
CA LYS A 917 3.63 5.91 15.86
C LYS A 917 4.06 6.89 16.95
N THR A 918 3.29 7.09 18.03
CA THR A 918 3.61 8.13 19.03
C THR A 918 4.55 7.69 20.15
N LYS A 919 4.79 6.39 20.39
CA LYS A 919 5.79 5.95 21.38
C LYS A 919 7.24 6.03 20.88
N SER A 920 7.46 6.03 19.56
CA SER A 920 8.71 6.53 18.96
C SER A 920 8.47 6.94 17.51
N ARG A 921 8.56 8.24 17.21
CA ARG A 921 8.66 8.75 15.83
C ARG A 921 10.11 8.69 15.29
N GLN A 922 11.01 8.01 16.02
CA GLN A 922 12.26 7.47 15.45
C GLN A 922 11.89 6.74 14.16
N THR A 923 12.70 6.95 13.13
CA THR A 923 12.56 6.29 11.84
C THR A 923 12.41 4.80 12.06
N GLN A 924 11.28 4.18 11.70
CA GLN A 924 11.13 2.73 11.80
C GLN A 924 12.10 2.08 10.81
N VAL A 925 13.23 1.64 11.36
CA VAL A 925 14.34 0.99 10.67
C VAL A 925 14.16 -0.51 10.83
N HIS A 926 13.71 -1.18 9.76
CA HIS A 926 13.65 -2.64 9.74
C HIS A 926 14.92 -3.18 9.08
N LEU A 927 15.73 -3.89 9.87
CA LEU A 927 16.99 -4.49 9.43
C LEU A 927 16.77 -5.95 9.00
N SER A 928 17.37 -6.35 7.89
CA SER A 928 17.42 -7.75 7.45
C SER A 928 18.87 -8.24 7.38
N GLY A 929 19.12 -9.46 7.89
CA GLY A 929 20.44 -10.08 7.87
C GLY A 929 21.53 -9.24 8.55
N ALA A 930 21.20 -8.57 9.66
CA ALA A 930 22.11 -7.65 10.33
C ALA A 930 23.02 -8.36 11.34
N THR A 931 24.32 -8.13 11.22
CA THR A 931 25.35 -8.58 12.17
C THR A 931 25.92 -7.39 12.91
N THR A 932 26.20 -7.54 14.22
CA THR A 932 26.78 -6.47 15.05
C THR A 932 28.26 -6.75 15.25
N GLY A 933 29.11 -5.73 15.18
CA GLY A 933 30.54 -5.84 15.44
C GLY A 933 31.18 -4.49 15.76
N LEU A 934 32.43 -4.50 16.21
CA LEU A 934 33.21 -3.28 16.47
C LEU A 934 33.85 -2.76 15.17
N VAL A 935 34.00 -1.43 15.06
CA VAL A 935 34.70 -0.78 13.92
C VAL A 935 36.07 -1.38 13.66
N ARG A 936 36.86 -1.70 14.70
CA ARG A 936 38.19 -2.31 14.54
C ARG A 936 38.24 -3.65 13.80
N HIS A 937 37.12 -4.39 13.78
CA HIS A 937 37.00 -5.68 13.10
C HIS A 937 36.23 -5.56 11.76
N ASN A 938 35.88 -4.35 11.36
CA ASN A 938 35.09 -4.10 10.16
C ASN A 938 35.99 -3.92 8.92
N ALA A 939 35.58 -4.48 7.77
CA ALA A 939 36.30 -4.30 6.50
C ALA A 939 36.42 -2.82 6.07
N TYR A 940 35.53 -1.95 6.56
CA TYR A 940 35.49 -0.52 6.25
C TYR A 940 36.13 0.37 7.33
N ARG A 941 36.87 -0.21 8.29
CA ARG A 941 37.48 0.45 9.45
C ARG A 941 38.08 1.83 9.12
N ASP A 942 39.04 1.90 8.21
CA ASP A 942 39.80 3.13 7.98
C ASP A 942 38.93 4.28 7.44
N ILE A 943 37.88 3.96 6.67
CA ILE A 943 36.92 4.95 6.15
C ILE A 943 35.89 5.33 7.23
N MET A 944 35.53 4.40 8.13
CA MET A 944 34.74 4.71 9.32
C MET A 944 35.47 5.69 10.25
N LEU A 945 36.77 5.47 10.49
CA LEU A 945 37.60 6.38 11.28
C LEU A 945 37.69 7.78 10.64
N LEU A 946 37.86 7.87 9.31
CA LEU A 946 37.82 9.14 8.57
C LEU A 946 36.46 9.85 8.65
N LYS A 947 35.36 9.10 8.86
CA LYS A 947 34.01 9.65 9.09
C LYS A 947 33.75 10.00 10.57
N GLY A 948 34.74 9.83 11.45
CA GLY A 948 34.71 10.25 12.85
C GLY A 948 34.35 9.16 13.87
N LEU A 949 34.15 7.92 13.43
CA LEU A 949 33.95 6.79 14.35
C LEU A 949 35.27 6.41 15.04
N GLN A 950 35.17 5.71 16.16
CA GLN A 950 36.30 5.13 16.90
C GLN A 950 36.33 3.60 16.74
N ASP A 951 37.49 2.99 16.96
CA ASP A 951 37.69 1.53 16.88
C ASP A 951 36.76 0.70 17.79
N GLU A 952 36.32 1.32 18.88
CA GLU A 952 35.44 0.76 19.91
C GLU A 952 33.94 0.96 19.65
N ASP A 953 33.56 1.70 18.60
CA ASP A 953 32.15 1.93 18.29
C ASP A 953 31.49 0.63 17.80
N GLU A 954 30.31 0.32 18.32
CA GLU A 954 29.47 -0.75 17.80
C GLU A 954 28.75 -0.32 16.52
N VAL A 955 28.88 -1.14 15.47
CA VAL A 955 28.20 -0.94 14.19
C VAL A 955 27.43 -2.19 13.79
N LYS A 956 26.35 -2.01 13.01
CA LYS A 956 25.66 -3.12 12.35
C LYS A 956 25.90 -3.10 10.85
N LEU A 957 26.35 -4.23 10.29
CA LEU A 957 26.32 -4.47 8.85
C LEU A 957 25.03 -5.21 8.50
N ALA A 958 24.22 -4.64 7.61
CA ALA A 958 22.92 -5.18 7.21
C ALA A 958 22.87 -5.51 5.71
N GLN A 959 22.25 -6.64 5.35
CA GLN A 959 22.03 -7.02 3.94
C GLN A 959 21.03 -6.08 3.26
N SER A 960 20.00 -5.67 4.00
CA SER A 960 19.06 -4.64 3.59
C SER A 960 18.47 -3.89 4.78
N VAL A 961 17.99 -2.68 4.52
CA VAL A 961 17.26 -1.87 5.47
C VAL A 961 16.02 -1.24 4.84
N GLU A 962 14.87 -1.37 5.48
CA GLU A 962 13.66 -0.63 5.14
C GLU A 962 13.52 0.59 6.05
N VAL A 963 13.47 1.78 5.45
CA VAL A 963 13.24 3.07 6.11
C VAL A 963 12.01 3.71 5.48
N CYS A 964 10.95 3.93 6.28
CA CYS A 964 9.72 4.59 5.84
C CYS A 964 9.11 3.96 4.55
N GLY A 965 9.23 2.65 4.36
CA GLY A 965 8.77 1.94 3.16
C GLY A 965 9.76 1.92 1.98
N LEU A 966 10.94 2.52 2.11
CA LEU A 966 12.02 2.46 1.12
C LEU A 966 13.06 1.42 1.53
N VAL A 967 13.27 0.41 0.69
CA VAL A 967 14.25 -0.66 0.91
C VAL A 967 15.56 -0.32 0.22
N TYR A 968 16.62 -0.14 1.00
CA TYR A 968 18.00 -0.07 0.53
C TYR A 968 18.62 -1.47 0.68
N GLN A 969 19.41 -1.90 -0.30
CA GLN A 969 20.13 -3.18 -0.30
C GLN A 969 21.32 -3.06 -1.26
N SER A 970 22.28 -3.97 -1.13
CA SER A 970 23.37 -4.15 -2.10
C SER A 970 22.82 -4.32 -3.54
N GLY A 971 23.55 -3.78 -4.53
CA GLY A 971 23.17 -3.84 -5.94
C GLY A 971 22.17 -2.78 -6.41
N LEU A 972 21.64 -1.92 -5.52
CA LEU A 972 20.82 -0.76 -5.90
C LEU A 972 21.65 0.51 -6.00
N PHE A 973 21.17 1.47 -6.79
CA PHE A 973 21.82 2.75 -6.99
C PHE A 973 21.11 3.85 -6.20
N VAL A 974 21.85 4.88 -5.79
CA VAL A 974 21.33 6.09 -5.16
C VAL A 974 21.89 7.35 -5.85
N ALA A 975 21.11 8.43 -5.84
CA ALA A 975 21.57 9.72 -6.34
C ALA A 975 22.36 10.48 -5.25
N LEU A 976 23.57 10.89 -5.60
CA LEU A 976 24.51 11.54 -4.69
C LEU A 976 24.51 13.06 -4.89
N THR A 977 24.76 13.78 -3.80
CA THR A 977 25.05 15.22 -3.82
C THR A 977 26.42 15.50 -4.45
N GLY A 978 26.56 16.68 -5.07
CA GLY A 978 27.80 17.13 -5.72
C GLY A 978 27.88 16.96 -7.25
N GLY A 979 26.89 16.31 -7.87
CA GLY A 979 26.72 16.35 -9.33
C GLY A 979 26.13 17.68 -9.81
N THR A 980 26.31 18.02 -11.09
CA THR A 980 25.52 19.09 -11.74
C THR A 980 24.15 18.56 -12.13
N GLU A 981 23.15 19.43 -12.19
CA GLU A 981 21.79 19.16 -12.72
C GLU A 981 21.79 18.26 -13.98
N TRP A 982 22.50 18.67 -15.02
CA TRP A 982 22.56 17.93 -16.31
C TRP A 982 23.35 16.61 -16.26
N GLN A 983 24.07 16.33 -15.18
CA GLN A 983 24.90 15.14 -14.96
C GLN A 983 24.86 14.72 -13.48
N PRO A 984 23.73 14.15 -12.99
CA PRO A 984 23.64 13.66 -11.63
C PRO A 984 24.68 12.56 -11.39
N THR A 985 25.28 12.56 -10.20
CA THR A 985 26.23 11.52 -9.77
C THR A 985 25.45 10.39 -9.11
N PHE A 986 25.75 9.14 -9.46
CA PHE A 986 25.13 7.96 -8.87
C PHE A 986 26.15 7.17 -8.04
N GLY A 987 25.67 6.49 -7.01
CA GLY A 987 26.46 5.55 -6.22
C GLY A 987 25.81 4.17 -6.22
N LEU A 988 26.57 3.13 -6.55
CA LEU A 988 26.19 1.74 -6.36
C LEU A 988 26.35 1.39 -4.86
N ILE A 989 25.27 0.98 -4.20
CA ILE A 989 25.33 0.44 -2.84
C ILE A 989 26.01 -0.92 -2.88
N THR A 990 27.10 -1.06 -2.15
CA THR A 990 27.80 -2.33 -1.90
C THR A 990 27.35 -2.93 -0.57
N ASP A 991 27.41 -2.14 0.50
CA ASP A 991 27.04 -2.52 1.86
C ASP A 991 26.28 -1.42 2.59
N ILE A 992 25.64 -1.79 3.71
CA ILE A 992 24.88 -0.86 4.56
C ILE A 992 25.36 -0.99 5.99
N ILE A 993 25.81 0.15 6.54
CA ILE A 993 26.21 0.30 7.93
C ILE A 993 25.10 1.03 8.68
N VAL A 994 24.76 0.54 9.86
CA VAL A 994 23.77 1.15 10.75
C VAL A 994 24.42 1.48 12.07
N LEU A 995 24.22 2.71 12.52
CA LEU A 995 24.84 3.29 13.72
C LEU A 995 23.77 3.64 14.74
N LYS A 996 24.15 3.69 16.02
CA LYS A 996 23.28 4.19 17.08
C LYS A 996 23.15 5.72 16.99
N LYS A 997 21.93 6.24 17.12
CA LYS A 997 21.60 7.65 17.32
C LYS A 997 20.58 7.70 18.45
N ASP A 998 20.87 8.48 19.48
CA ASP A 998 20.06 8.56 20.71
C ASP A 998 19.79 7.18 21.36
N GLY A 999 20.78 6.28 21.30
CA GLY A 999 20.72 4.89 21.82
C GLY A 999 20.10 3.86 20.87
N GLU A 1000 19.33 4.27 19.86
CA GLU A 1000 18.64 3.37 18.93
C GLU A 1000 19.37 3.20 17.59
N TRP A 1001 19.22 2.05 16.94
CA TRP A 1001 19.85 1.73 15.64
C TRP A 1001 19.15 2.42 14.46
N SER A 1002 19.17 3.75 14.42
CA SER A 1002 18.38 4.56 13.47
C SER A 1002 19.20 5.35 12.43
N LYS A 1003 20.51 5.57 12.61
CA LYS A 1003 21.35 6.25 11.61
C LYS A 1003 21.84 5.29 10.53
N ILE A 1004 21.45 5.54 9.27
CA ILE A 1004 21.82 4.71 8.10
C ILE A 1004 22.96 5.36 7.32
N VAL A 1005 24.03 4.61 7.11
CA VAL A 1005 25.20 4.97 6.32
C VAL A 1005 25.36 3.96 5.19
N LEU A 1006 25.38 4.43 3.94
CA LEU A 1006 25.54 3.59 2.76
C LEU A 1006 27.02 3.53 2.37
N VAL A 1007 27.55 2.32 2.15
CA VAL A 1007 28.83 2.12 1.49
C VAL A 1007 28.56 2.15 -0.01
N VAL A 1008 29.08 3.16 -0.71
CA VAL A 1008 28.82 3.36 -2.13
C VAL A 1008 30.09 3.50 -2.96
N ILE A 1009 30.11 2.79 -4.09
CA ILE A 1009 31.06 3.03 -5.18
C ILE A 1009 30.46 4.15 -6.03
N ARG A 1010 31.20 5.26 -6.23
CA ARG A 1010 30.76 6.35 -7.11
C ARG A 1010 30.90 5.93 -8.57
N CYS A 1011 29.81 5.97 -9.32
CA CYS A 1011 29.76 5.59 -10.72
C CYS A 1011 29.85 6.81 -11.63
N GLN A 1012 30.55 6.66 -12.77
CA GLN A 1012 30.63 7.74 -13.75
C GLN A 1012 29.34 7.76 -14.58
N ASN A 1013 28.68 8.92 -14.63
CA ASN A 1013 27.55 9.16 -15.51
C ASN A 1013 28.08 9.32 -16.96
N GLN A 1014 27.68 8.41 -17.85
CA GLN A 1014 28.07 8.40 -19.27
C GLN A 1014 27.13 9.28 -20.13
N GLY A 1015 26.13 9.91 -19.53
CA GLY A 1015 25.14 10.76 -20.19
C GLY A 1015 23.77 10.09 -20.32
N ARG A 1016 22.85 10.77 -21.01
CA ARG A 1016 21.48 10.30 -21.24
C ARG A 1016 21.42 9.45 -22.50
N SER A 1017 20.92 8.22 -22.41
CA SER A 1017 20.66 7.36 -23.57
C SER A 1017 19.50 7.95 -24.39
N ALA A 1018 19.73 8.24 -25.67
CA ALA A 1018 18.66 8.64 -26.59
C ALA A 1018 17.67 7.50 -26.90
N MET A 1019 18.10 6.23 -26.75
CA MET A 1019 17.30 5.04 -27.01
C MET A 1019 16.31 4.76 -25.88
N TYR A 1020 16.73 4.94 -24.63
CA TYR A 1020 15.96 4.57 -23.44
C TYR A 1020 15.52 5.78 -22.59
N ASN A 1021 15.92 6.99 -23.01
CA ASN A 1021 15.60 8.28 -22.41
C ASN A 1021 15.95 8.41 -20.91
N CYS A 1022 16.94 7.64 -20.45
CA CYS A 1022 17.39 7.52 -19.06
C CYS A 1022 18.91 7.68 -18.96
N PHE A 1023 19.46 7.69 -17.74
CA PHE A 1023 20.90 7.82 -17.55
C PHE A 1023 21.62 6.50 -17.84
N SER A 1024 22.81 6.59 -18.43
CA SER A 1024 23.74 5.46 -18.59
C SER A 1024 24.91 5.65 -17.63
N VAL A 1025 25.34 4.58 -16.97
CA VAL A 1025 26.46 4.62 -16.00
C VAL A 1025 27.49 3.56 -16.33
N SER A 1026 28.74 3.82 -15.92
CA SER A 1026 29.82 2.84 -16.05
C SER A 1026 29.51 1.55 -15.29
N ASP A 1027 29.79 0.42 -15.94
CA ASP A 1027 29.88 -0.92 -15.39
C ASP A 1027 31.25 -1.21 -14.75
N ASP A 1028 32.23 -0.33 -14.96
CA ASP A 1028 33.46 -0.28 -14.17
C ASP A 1028 33.17 0.21 -12.73
N PHE A 1029 33.34 -0.71 -11.78
CA PHE A 1029 33.19 -0.49 -10.34
C PHE A 1029 34.53 -0.57 -9.58
N THR A 1030 35.67 -0.29 -10.24
CA THR A 1030 37.00 -0.28 -9.60
C THR A 1030 37.27 0.96 -8.73
N ALA A 1031 36.40 1.97 -8.78
CA ALA A 1031 36.53 3.19 -7.98
C ALA A 1031 36.44 2.90 -6.45
N PRO A 1032 37.18 3.64 -5.60
CA PRO A 1032 37.16 3.43 -4.15
C PRO A 1032 35.78 3.68 -3.56
N VAL A 1033 35.40 2.83 -2.60
CA VAL A 1033 34.15 2.99 -1.83
C VAL A 1033 34.18 4.27 -0.98
N SER A 1034 33.00 4.79 -0.68
CA SER A 1034 32.82 5.97 0.16
C SER A 1034 31.58 5.82 1.06
N LEU A 1035 31.61 6.43 2.23
CA LEU A 1035 30.51 6.40 3.19
C LEU A 1035 29.62 7.63 3.02
N VAL A 1036 28.35 7.41 2.71
CA VAL A 1036 27.35 8.49 2.52
C VAL A 1036 26.21 8.28 3.50
N ASP A 1037 25.90 9.29 4.33
CA ASP A 1037 24.74 9.21 5.22
C ASP A 1037 23.46 9.29 4.37
N ARG A 1038 22.44 8.49 4.71
CA ARG A 1038 21.16 8.47 3.96
C ARG A 1038 20.50 9.86 3.87
N GLU A 1039 20.73 10.68 4.90
CA GLU A 1039 20.23 12.06 5.02
C GLU A 1039 20.90 13.01 4.00
N ASP A 1040 22.13 12.72 3.54
CA ASP A 1040 22.92 13.53 2.58
C ASP A 1040 22.68 13.16 1.10
N LEU A 1041 21.80 12.19 0.82
CA LEU A 1041 21.46 11.80 -0.55
C LEU A 1041 20.72 12.92 -1.27
N LEU A 1042 21.04 13.13 -2.56
CA LEU A 1042 20.31 14.08 -3.42
C LEU A 1042 18.83 13.69 -3.51
N HIS A 1043 18.56 12.39 -3.49
CA HIS A 1043 17.22 11.83 -3.44
C HIS A 1043 17.19 10.51 -2.66
N HIS A 1044 16.25 10.36 -1.72
CA HIS A 1044 16.26 9.20 -0.83
C HIS A 1044 15.81 7.89 -1.49
N ARG A 1045 15.08 7.91 -2.62
CA ARG A 1045 14.65 6.64 -3.25
C ARG A 1045 15.81 5.93 -3.97
N PRO A 1046 16.08 4.64 -3.66
CA PRO A 1046 17.01 3.85 -4.44
C PRO A 1046 16.43 3.46 -5.81
N ILE A 1047 17.32 3.22 -6.76
CA ILE A 1047 17.06 3.03 -8.19
C ILE A 1047 17.52 1.61 -8.56
N ALA A 1048 16.68 0.88 -9.29
CA ALA A 1048 17.06 -0.40 -9.87
C ALA A 1048 17.92 -0.16 -11.13
N PRO A 1049 19.06 -0.87 -11.30
CA PRO A 1049 19.73 -0.93 -12.58
C PRO A 1049 18.93 -1.77 -13.56
N TRP A 1050 18.81 -1.30 -14.80
CA TRP A 1050 18.26 -2.07 -15.93
C TRP A 1050 19.33 -2.20 -17.02
N THR A 1051 19.33 -3.33 -17.71
CA THR A 1051 20.26 -3.63 -18.81
C THR A 1051 19.53 -3.65 -20.13
N ALA A 1052 20.20 -3.21 -21.21
CA ALA A 1052 19.69 -3.40 -22.56
C ALA A 1052 19.52 -4.91 -22.86
N THR A 1053 18.38 -5.28 -23.45
CA THR A 1053 18.04 -6.66 -23.84
C THR A 1053 18.33 -6.96 -25.31
N GLN A 1054 18.78 -5.96 -26.09
CA GLN A 1054 19.02 -6.13 -27.52
C GLN A 1054 20.43 -6.69 -27.78
N PRO A 1055 20.58 -7.82 -28.50
CA PRO A 1055 21.85 -8.52 -28.68
C PRO A 1055 22.87 -7.79 -29.59
N SER A 1056 22.51 -6.63 -30.15
CA SER A 1056 23.32 -5.83 -31.07
C SER A 1056 23.99 -4.61 -30.43
N GLN A 1057 23.78 -4.36 -29.14
CA GLN A 1057 24.44 -3.29 -28.39
C GLN A 1057 25.18 -3.87 -27.18
N PRO A 1058 26.32 -3.27 -26.75
CA PRO A 1058 26.97 -3.66 -25.51
C PRO A 1058 26.00 -3.47 -24.33
N ALA A 1059 26.10 -4.33 -23.32
CA ALA A 1059 25.17 -4.41 -22.19
C ALA A 1059 25.32 -3.24 -21.20
N GLY A 1060 25.00 -2.02 -21.66
CA GLY A 1060 25.06 -0.80 -20.88
C GLY A 1060 24.12 -0.83 -19.68
N LEU A 1061 24.58 -0.29 -18.55
CA LEU A 1061 23.81 -0.17 -17.33
C LEU A 1061 23.02 1.14 -17.32
N HIS A 1062 21.71 1.04 -17.15
CA HIS A 1062 20.78 2.16 -17.27
C HIS A 1062 20.01 2.42 -15.97
N LEU A 1063 19.87 3.69 -15.62
CA LEU A 1063 19.19 4.18 -14.42
C LEU A 1063 18.06 5.13 -14.81
N TYR A 1064 16.82 4.74 -14.51
CA TYR A 1064 15.65 5.61 -14.62
C TYR A 1064 15.18 6.02 -13.20
N PRO A 1065 15.67 7.14 -12.64
CA PRO A 1065 15.13 7.67 -11.38
C PRO A 1065 13.68 8.12 -11.55
N ARG A 1066 12.84 7.88 -10.54
CA ARG A 1066 11.41 8.26 -10.59
C ARG A 1066 11.16 9.77 -10.38
N GLU A 1067 12.03 10.43 -9.62
CA GLU A 1067 11.78 11.73 -9.00
C GLU A 1067 13.04 12.63 -9.01
N LEU A 1068 14.09 12.27 -9.77
CA LEU A 1068 15.11 13.25 -10.15
C LEU A 1068 14.61 14.03 -11.36
N LEU A 1069 14.60 15.35 -11.22
CA LEU A 1069 14.72 16.24 -12.37
C LEU A 1069 16.19 16.42 -12.78
N PHE A 1070 16.35 16.99 -13.97
CA PHE A 1070 17.60 17.51 -14.52
C PHE A 1070 18.01 18.78 -13.77
#